data_AF-A0A0C9TBV6-F1
#
_entry.id   AF-A0A0C9TBV6-F1
#
_cell.length_a   1.000
_cell.length_b   1.000
_cell.length_c   1.000
_cell.angle_alpha   90.00
_cell.angle_beta   90.00
_cell.angle_gamma   90.00
#
_symmetry.space_group_name_H-M   'P 1'
#
loop_
_entity.id
_entity.type
_entity.pdbx_description
1 polymer ?
#
loop_
_entity_poly.entity_id
_entity_poly.type
_entity_poly.pdbx_seq_one_letter_code
_entity_poly.pdbx_strand_id
1 'polypeptide(L)'
;MSENPPPYSDIQPGVSSQSLPPQYTLPETFIIGSQRVNLLVHPQHLKGHLSLLHAFHTLRHTIEAGDVSRLPHDVRIMDPEKRWGWFVNIAVERFSRWCISLNERRLRNIEQTLPPIDVVMVWHAYLLNPIWYAEDTARISALKSLAPYTQYLATHIGSPDLLVTSSPQQERIQSWEKYTQTPYDPLAAAAVLSYRDVQCPHCQYWTVVPFLSTDGAGYAQSNFAASCLSCRKTIKKDLLGLHKFAKDAVKNIAHGPEAFFAGTLHTPYEKNDTARASLIKMRVMTAAKLPPWPSATLRALTVNEAMETLKYNPALLGARIGVHVQRRMANRILGAYSDDRPFSIDLVGAVLRQASFVHKMAELGWTQSNFFSDEEDMMVLQHCVARYHAFLALMADSPGSFFVPTLDIDLAWHTHQLMANQYHSDCKSLVGWYVDHDDKVEEDHLATAFDVTCRAWNDRYGLPYTYCGCPLPGTTLGQKLRRALSSHTPAAHSALRPPSEAAVGTHPSDHNAVFAMHNAKASLRAREQRQQKTERRRRREQRDLQAANGRRTLNNNNNPIHGQAFLYPVPLYYAPIGGCVAAAGGFVGGGGNFGSSCAVGAGGCGSGGAACGGGGGCGGGGGGCGGGGGGGCGGGGGCGGGGGGCGGG
;
A
#
# COMPACT_ATOMS: atom_id res chain seq x y z
N MET A 1 -82.80 17.86 9.96
CA MET A 1 -81.34 17.80 9.74
C MET A 1 -80.69 17.43 11.07
N SER A 2 -80.50 16.14 11.26
CA SER A 2 -79.93 15.51 12.46
C SER A 2 -79.59 14.09 12.03
N GLU A 3 -78.32 13.70 12.12
CA GLU A 3 -77.90 12.51 12.90
C GLU A 3 -76.39 12.26 12.74
N ASN A 4 -75.80 11.84 13.87
CA ASN A 4 -74.37 11.67 14.15
C ASN A 4 -73.71 10.56 13.31
N PRO A 5 -72.36 10.58 13.17
CA PRO A 5 -71.63 9.49 12.51
C PRO A 5 -71.57 8.21 13.37
N PRO A 6 -71.45 7.02 12.75
CA PRO A 6 -71.46 5.73 13.44
C PRO A 6 -70.12 5.42 14.17
N PRO A 7 -70.15 4.48 15.15
CA PRO A 7 -69.05 4.24 16.08
C PRO A 7 -67.93 3.36 15.51
N TYR A 8 -66.76 3.52 16.12
CA TYR A 8 -65.47 2.94 15.75
C TYR A 8 -65.32 1.52 16.32
N SER A 9 -65.74 0.49 15.59
CA SER A 9 -65.36 -0.90 15.87
C SER A 9 -65.89 -1.82 14.77
N ASP A 10 -65.06 -2.08 13.76
CA ASP A 10 -64.96 -3.34 13.00
C ASP A 10 -64.05 -3.13 11.78
N ILE A 11 -62.74 -3.05 12.02
CA ILE A 11 -61.75 -3.30 10.98
C ILE A 11 -60.79 -4.34 11.56
N GLN A 12 -60.97 -5.59 11.13
CA GLN A 12 -59.97 -6.65 11.31
C GLN A 12 -58.63 -6.16 10.73
N PRO A 13 -57.49 -6.43 11.39
CA PRO A 13 -56.19 -6.16 10.80
C PRO A 13 -56.05 -7.06 9.57
N GLY A 14 -56.23 -6.47 8.40
CA GLY A 14 -55.85 -7.09 7.14
C GLY A 14 -54.40 -7.52 7.25
N VAL A 15 -54.17 -8.81 7.04
CA VAL A 15 -52.84 -9.40 6.87
C VAL A 15 -52.17 -8.60 5.75
N SER A 16 -51.32 -7.64 6.11
CA SER A 16 -50.46 -6.99 5.13
C SER A 16 -49.54 -8.07 4.63
N SER A 17 -49.69 -8.41 3.35
CA SER A 17 -48.72 -9.18 2.60
C SER A 17 -47.33 -8.70 2.99
N GLN A 18 -46.51 -9.64 3.48
CA GLN A 18 -45.08 -9.45 3.52
C GLN A 18 -44.64 -9.22 2.08
N SER A 19 -44.58 -7.95 1.65
CA SER A 19 -43.87 -7.60 0.44
C SER A 19 -42.42 -7.97 0.75
N LEU A 20 -41.96 -9.07 0.14
CA LEU A 20 -40.54 -9.41 0.11
C LEU A 20 -39.76 -8.12 -0.18
N PRO A 21 -38.70 -7.80 0.57
CA PRO A 21 -37.87 -6.65 0.26
C PRO A 21 -37.45 -6.75 -1.21
N PRO A 22 -37.43 -5.63 -1.96
CA PRO A 22 -37.12 -5.66 -3.38
C PRO A 22 -35.83 -6.45 -3.59
N GLN A 23 -35.93 -7.58 -4.30
CA GLN A 23 -34.80 -8.43 -4.61
C GLN A 23 -33.80 -7.59 -5.40
N TYR A 24 -32.71 -7.22 -4.75
CA TYR A 24 -31.63 -6.51 -5.41
C TYR A 24 -30.95 -7.46 -6.38
N THR A 25 -30.88 -7.06 -7.66
CA THR A 25 -30.10 -7.76 -8.68
C THR A 25 -28.88 -6.91 -9.01
N LEU A 26 -27.69 -7.48 -8.81
CA LEU A 26 -26.43 -6.86 -9.24
C LEU A 26 -26.51 -6.51 -10.75
N PRO A 27 -26.25 -5.25 -11.14
CA PRO A 27 -26.20 -4.90 -12.55
C PRO A 27 -25.14 -5.73 -13.29
N GLU A 28 -25.50 -6.28 -14.45
CA GLU A 28 -24.55 -7.04 -15.28
C GLU A 28 -23.49 -6.14 -15.94
N THR A 29 -23.81 -4.85 -16.11
CA THR A 29 -22.92 -3.87 -16.73
C THR A 29 -22.88 -2.54 -15.98
N PHE A 30 -21.74 -1.87 -16.07
CA PHE A 30 -21.45 -0.56 -15.46
C PHE A 30 -20.91 0.40 -16.51
N ILE A 31 -20.99 1.70 -16.24
CA ILE A 31 -20.39 2.74 -17.08
C ILE A 31 -19.19 3.32 -16.33
N ILE A 32 -17.99 3.23 -16.91
CA ILE A 32 -16.75 3.79 -16.38
C ILE A 32 -16.12 4.64 -17.48
N GLY A 33 -15.95 5.94 -17.20
CA GLY A 33 -15.62 6.93 -18.23
C GLY A 33 -16.66 6.91 -19.34
N SER A 34 -16.21 6.70 -20.58
CA SER A 34 -17.09 6.57 -21.76
C SER A 34 -17.48 5.13 -22.12
N GLN A 35 -17.05 4.13 -21.35
CA GLN A 35 -17.19 2.73 -21.72
C GLN A 35 -18.22 2.00 -20.86
N ARG A 36 -19.00 1.12 -21.51
CA ARG A 36 -19.84 0.13 -20.83
C ARG A 36 -19.03 -1.14 -20.62
N VAL A 37 -18.94 -1.60 -19.38
CA VAL A 37 -18.13 -2.75 -18.98
C VAL A 37 -18.96 -3.79 -18.26
N ASN A 38 -18.56 -5.05 -18.36
CA ASN A 38 -19.03 -6.12 -17.49
C ASN A 38 -18.36 -6.01 -16.11
N LEU A 39 -18.75 -6.89 -15.20
CA LEU A 39 -18.13 -7.04 -13.89
C LEU A 39 -16.62 -7.31 -14.01
N LEU A 40 -15.81 -6.40 -13.46
CA LEU A 40 -14.34 -6.55 -13.35
C LEU A 40 -13.96 -7.55 -12.25
N VAL A 41 -14.80 -7.65 -11.22
CA VAL A 41 -14.71 -8.62 -10.13
C VAL A 41 -16.10 -9.15 -9.82
N HIS A 42 -16.20 -10.41 -9.43
CA HIS A 42 -17.45 -11.07 -9.07
C HIS A 42 -17.56 -11.27 -7.56
N PRO A 43 -18.77 -11.36 -6.98
CA PRO A 43 -18.95 -11.68 -5.56
C PRO A 43 -18.19 -12.93 -5.11
N GLN A 44 -18.12 -13.96 -5.95
CA GLN A 44 -17.35 -15.16 -5.66
C GLN A 44 -15.85 -14.88 -5.51
N HIS A 45 -15.28 -13.97 -6.30
CA HIS A 45 -13.87 -13.55 -6.17
C HIS A 45 -13.63 -12.86 -4.82
N LEU A 46 -14.55 -11.99 -4.38
CA LEU A 46 -14.45 -11.33 -3.08
C LEU A 46 -14.55 -12.36 -1.95
N LYS A 47 -15.47 -13.33 -2.05
CA LYS A 47 -15.62 -14.42 -1.07
C LYS A 47 -14.34 -15.25 -0.95
N GLY A 48 -13.76 -15.67 -2.08
CA GLY A 48 -12.49 -16.40 -2.05
C GLY A 48 -11.33 -15.55 -1.55
N HIS A 49 -11.26 -14.27 -1.90
CA HIS A 49 -10.27 -13.37 -1.31
C HIS A 49 -10.42 -13.26 0.23
N LEU A 50 -11.63 -13.16 0.75
CA LEU A 50 -11.89 -13.19 2.20
C LEU A 50 -11.41 -14.50 2.86
N SER A 51 -11.53 -15.65 2.20
CA SER A 51 -10.95 -16.92 2.67
C SER A 51 -9.42 -16.87 2.75
N LEU A 52 -8.73 -16.19 1.82
CA LEU A 52 -7.28 -15.95 1.94
C LEU A 52 -6.97 -15.05 3.14
N LEU A 53 -7.74 -13.96 3.32
CA LEU A 53 -7.55 -13.06 4.46
C LEU A 53 -7.78 -13.78 5.80
N HIS A 54 -8.75 -14.70 5.86
CA HIS A 54 -8.96 -15.59 7.00
C HIS A 54 -7.72 -16.42 7.32
N ALA A 55 -7.14 -17.07 6.31
CA ALA A 55 -5.95 -17.88 6.48
C ALA A 55 -4.74 -17.05 6.96
N PHE A 56 -4.57 -15.82 6.46
CA PHE A 56 -3.54 -14.89 6.95
C PHE A 56 -3.78 -14.47 8.40
N HIS A 57 -5.03 -14.16 8.76
CA HIS A 57 -5.43 -13.81 10.12
C HIS A 57 -5.12 -14.95 11.12
N THR A 58 -5.51 -16.17 10.77
CA THR A 58 -5.26 -17.38 11.56
C THR A 58 -3.77 -17.68 11.70
N LEU A 59 -3.00 -17.54 10.62
CA LEU A 59 -1.54 -17.68 10.67
C LEU A 59 -0.92 -16.67 11.64
N ARG A 60 -1.30 -15.39 11.55
CA ARG A 60 -0.81 -14.34 12.44
C ARG A 60 -1.14 -14.64 13.91
N HIS A 61 -2.40 -14.96 14.20
CA HIS A 61 -2.83 -15.33 15.55
C HIS A 61 -2.05 -16.51 16.11
N THR A 62 -1.78 -17.53 15.27
CA THR A 62 -0.99 -18.70 15.68
C THR A 62 0.44 -18.32 16.06
N ILE A 63 1.08 -17.44 15.29
CA ILE A 63 2.44 -16.95 15.60
C ILE A 63 2.42 -16.06 16.86
N GLU A 64 1.49 -15.12 16.97
CA GLU A 64 1.37 -14.19 18.10
C GLU A 64 1.01 -14.87 19.42
N ALA A 65 0.23 -15.95 19.39
CA ALA A 65 -0.08 -16.74 20.59
C ALA A 65 1.17 -17.36 21.22
N GLY A 66 2.15 -17.76 20.41
CA GLY A 66 3.44 -18.26 20.89
C GLY A 66 3.39 -19.63 21.56
N ASP A 67 2.22 -20.25 21.64
CA ASP A 67 1.98 -21.60 22.19
C ASP A 67 2.42 -22.73 21.24
N VAL A 68 3.36 -22.41 20.36
CA VAL A 68 3.91 -23.38 19.41
C VAL A 68 5.25 -23.83 19.95
N SER A 69 5.28 -25.03 20.54
CA SER A 69 6.50 -25.71 21.00
C SER A 69 7.59 -25.83 19.92
N ARG A 70 7.22 -25.66 18.64
CA ARG A 70 8.11 -25.69 17.47
C ARG A 70 8.92 -24.40 17.28
N LEU A 71 8.55 -23.25 17.87
CA LEU A 71 9.30 -22.00 17.67
C LEU A 71 10.57 -21.95 18.56
N PRO A 72 11.66 -21.29 18.10
CA PRO A 72 12.88 -21.11 18.89
C PRO A 72 12.60 -20.47 20.26
N HIS A 73 13.38 -20.82 21.29
CA HIS A 73 13.16 -20.32 22.65
C HIS A 73 13.16 -18.78 22.72
N ASP A 74 14.17 -18.15 22.11
CA ASP A 74 14.31 -16.68 22.10
C ASP A 74 13.13 -15.98 21.40
N VAL A 75 12.49 -16.65 20.44
CA VAL A 75 11.32 -16.15 19.71
C VAL A 75 10.05 -16.25 20.55
N ARG A 76 9.89 -17.32 21.34
CA ARG A 76 8.72 -17.53 22.19
C ARG A 76 8.60 -16.47 23.28
N ILE A 77 9.73 -16.00 23.82
CA ILE A 77 9.75 -14.96 24.86
C ILE A 77 9.61 -13.53 24.31
N MET A 78 9.61 -13.36 22.98
CA MET A 78 9.39 -12.04 22.37
C MET A 78 7.95 -11.56 22.57
N ASP A 79 7.81 -10.24 22.60
CA ASP A 79 6.51 -9.57 22.42
C ASP A 79 5.80 -10.08 21.15
N PRO A 80 4.48 -10.32 21.18
CA PRO A 80 3.73 -10.87 20.04
C PRO A 80 3.93 -10.12 18.72
N GLU A 81 3.92 -8.78 18.73
CA GLU A 81 4.09 -7.99 17.50
C GLU A 81 5.50 -8.15 16.92
N LYS A 82 6.52 -8.18 17.79
CA LYS A 82 7.91 -8.43 17.37
C LYS A 82 8.08 -9.85 16.83
N ARG A 83 7.40 -10.82 17.42
CA ARG A 83 7.40 -12.21 16.97
C ARG A 83 6.79 -12.33 15.57
N TRP A 84 5.68 -11.64 15.33
CA TRP A 84 5.08 -11.54 13.99
C TRP A 84 6.04 -10.88 12.99
N GLY A 85 6.67 -9.75 13.34
CA GLY A 85 7.64 -9.07 12.47
C GLY A 85 8.87 -9.92 12.12
N TRP A 86 9.34 -10.75 13.06
CA TRP A 86 10.37 -11.76 12.78
C TRP A 86 9.87 -12.83 11.81
N PHE A 87 8.67 -13.39 12.04
CA PHE A 87 8.11 -14.43 11.18
C PHE A 87 7.88 -13.92 9.75
N VAL A 88 7.42 -12.67 9.58
CA VAL A 88 7.28 -12.05 8.25
C VAL A 88 8.63 -11.95 7.52
N ASN A 89 9.74 -11.71 8.24
CA ASN A 89 11.08 -11.74 7.62
C ASN A 89 11.46 -13.13 7.08
N ILE A 90 11.06 -14.19 7.79
CA ILE A 90 11.23 -15.59 7.35
C ILE A 90 10.34 -15.86 6.13
N ALA A 91 9.08 -15.42 6.14
CA ALA A 91 8.17 -15.57 5.01
C ALA A 91 8.70 -14.87 3.74
N VAL A 92 9.26 -13.66 3.87
CA VAL A 92 9.88 -12.93 2.74
C VAL A 92 11.13 -13.64 2.21
N GLU A 93 11.94 -14.24 3.09
CA GLU A 93 13.06 -15.10 2.67
C GLU A 93 12.56 -16.30 1.86
N ARG A 94 11.51 -16.98 2.34
CA ARG A 94 10.90 -18.13 1.65
C ARG A 94 10.27 -17.73 0.30
N PHE A 95 9.64 -16.56 0.22
CA PHE A 95 9.15 -15.99 -1.05
C PHE A 95 10.29 -15.74 -2.04
N SER A 96 11.40 -15.15 -1.59
CA SER A 96 12.59 -14.95 -2.44
C SER A 96 13.15 -16.28 -2.97
N ARG A 97 13.27 -17.29 -2.09
CA ARG A 97 13.70 -18.64 -2.49
C ARG A 97 12.75 -19.26 -3.51
N TRP A 98 11.44 -19.14 -3.28
CA TRP A 98 10.44 -19.61 -4.23
C TRP A 98 10.63 -18.97 -5.61
N CYS A 99 10.69 -17.63 -5.70
CA CYS A 99 10.87 -16.93 -6.98
C CYS A 99 12.15 -17.36 -7.72
N ILE A 100 13.29 -17.42 -7.03
CA ILE A 100 14.58 -17.86 -7.62
C ILE A 100 14.49 -19.33 -8.06
N SER A 101 13.72 -20.12 -7.33
CA SER A 101 13.45 -21.52 -7.63
C SER A 101 12.34 -21.73 -8.65
N LEU A 102 11.86 -20.73 -9.41
CA LEU A 102 10.95 -20.95 -10.53
C LEU A 102 11.74 -21.10 -11.83
N ASN A 103 11.27 -21.95 -12.76
CA ASN A 103 11.83 -22.07 -14.12
C ASN A 103 10.77 -22.63 -15.07
N GLU A 104 11.06 -22.60 -16.38
CA GLU A 104 10.12 -23.02 -17.44
C GLU A 104 9.62 -24.46 -17.28
N ARG A 105 10.46 -25.40 -16.82
CA ARG A 105 10.06 -26.80 -16.65
C ARG A 105 9.00 -26.98 -15.56
N ARG A 106 9.04 -26.14 -14.52
CA ARG A 106 8.12 -26.18 -13.37
C ARG A 106 6.76 -25.57 -13.68
N LEU A 107 6.67 -24.72 -14.71
CA LEU A 107 5.40 -24.12 -15.15
C LEU A 107 4.43 -25.13 -15.79
N ARG A 108 4.86 -26.38 -16.00
CA ARG A 108 4.01 -27.44 -16.58
C ARG A 108 2.86 -27.85 -15.65
N ASN A 109 3.03 -27.72 -14.33
CA ASN A 109 1.96 -27.98 -13.37
C ASN A 109 2.05 -26.97 -12.20
N ILE A 110 1.33 -25.86 -12.35
CA ILE A 110 1.30 -24.76 -11.37
C ILE A 110 0.80 -25.23 -10.01
N GLU A 111 -0.20 -26.12 -9.97
CA GLU A 111 -0.83 -26.57 -8.73
C GLU A 111 0.11 -27.37 -7.84
N GLN A 112 1.06 -28.10 -8.44
CA GLN A 112 2.10 -28.83 -7.73
C GLN A 112 3.24 -27.95 -7.23
N THR A 113 3.26 -26.68 -7.62
CA THR A 113 4.33 -25.73 -7.27
C THR A 113 3.80 -24.49 -6.54
N LEU A 114 2.52 -24.49 -6.17
CA LEU A 114 1.91 -23.45 -5.37
C LEU A 114 2.60 -23.34 -4.00
N PRO A 115 2.93 -22.10 -3.57
CA PRO A 115 3.65 -21.89 -2.32
C PRO A 115 2.73 -22.08 -1.09
N PRO A 116 3.30 -22.26 0.11
CA PRO A 116 2.57 -22.29 1.36
C PRO A 116 2.02 -20.92 1.76
N ILE A 117 1.09 -20.91 2.71
CA ILE A 117 0.25 -19.75 3.04
C ILE A 117 1.02 -18.48 3.45
N ASP A 118 2.15 -18.59 4.14
CA ASP A 118 2.98 -17.44 4.52
C ASP A 118 3.65 -16.78 3.31
N VAL A 119 3.97 -17.56 2.29
CA VAL A 119 4.55 -17.08 1.02
C VAL A 119 3.45 -16.53 0.12
N VAL A 120 2.25 -17.12 0.14
CA VAL A 120 1.04 -16.53 -0.49
C VAL A 120 0.72 -15.16 0.12
N MET A 121 0.86 -15.00 1.44
CA MET A 121 0.67 -13.71 2.13
C MET A 121 1.65 -12.64 1.64
N VAL A 122 2.94 -12.98 1.49
CA VAL A 122 3.95 -12.05 0.96
C VAL A 122 3.63 -11.69 -0.50
N TRP A 123 3.24 -12.68 -1.29
CA TRP A 123 2.89 -12.47 -2.71
C TRP A 123 1.63 -11.60 -2.86
N HIS A 124 0.62 -11.82 -2.02
CA HIS A 124 -0.58 -10.98 -1.93
C HIS A 124 -0.22 -9.52 -1.65
N ALA A 125 0.55 -9.24 -0.60
CA ALA A 125 0.98 -7.87 -0.28
C ALA A 125 1.78 -7.21 -1.42
N TYR A 126 2.52 -8.02 -2.20
CA TYR A 126 3.25 -7.54 -3.36
C TYR A 126 2.32 -7.19 -4.53
N LEU A 127 1.31 -8.00 -4.81
CA LEU A 127 0.30 -7.72 -5.85
C LEU A 127 -0.54 -6.47 -5.54
N LEU A 128 -0.76 -6.18 -4.25
CA LEU A 128 -1.40 -4.93 -3.81
C LEU A 128 -0.53 -3.67 -4.03
N ASN A 129 0.70 -3.83 -4.53
CA ASN A 129 1.59 -2.77 -5.00
C ASN A 129 1.78 -2.88 -6.53
N PRO A 130 0.73 -2.64 -7.34
CA PRO A 130 0.64 -3.09 -8.73
C PRO A 130 1.70 -2.47 -9.64
N ILE A 131 2.06 -1.20 -9.41
CA ILE A 131 3.11 -0.53 -10.20
C ILE A 131 4.48 -1.17 -9.92
N TRP A 132 4.82 -1.41 -8.65
CA TRP A 132 6.07 -2.06 -8.28
C TRP A 132 6.14 -3.49 -8.80
N TYR A 133 5.07 -4.26 -8.62
CA TYR A 133 4.96 -5.63 -9.11
C TYR A 133 5.14 -5.72 -10.63
N ALA A 134 4.45 -4.85 -11.39
CA ALA A 134 4.54 -4.81 -12.84
C ALA A 134 5.95 -4.43 -13.33
N GLU A 135 6.60 -3.46 -12.70
CA GLU A 135 7.95 -3.06 -13.07
C GLU A 135 8.98 -4.15 -12.74
N ASP A 136 8.90 -4.73 -11.54
CA ASP A 136 9.86 -5.72 -11.07
C ASP A 136 9.74 -7.06 -11.82
N THR A 137 8.53 -7.49 -12.18
CA THR A 137 8.35 -8.68 -13.02
C THR A 137 8.86 -8.48 -14.45
N ALA A 138 8.98 -7.23 -14.91
CA ALA A 138 9.64 -6.90 -16.18
C ALA A 138 11.18 -6.80 -16.04
N ARG A 139 11.67 -6.25 -14.93
CA ARG A 139 13.08 -5.87 -14.70
C ARG A 139 13.93 -6.96 -14.05
N ILE A 140 13.33 -7.83 -13.22
CA ILE A 140 14.06 -8.84 -12.45
C ILE A 140 13.79 -10.20 -13.09
N SER A 141 14.83 -10.82 -13.65
CA SER A 141 14.70 -12.09 -14.39
C SER A 141 14.08 -13.21 -13.55
N ALA A 142 14.45 -13.29 -12.26
CA ALA A 142 13.91 -14.28 -11.32
C ALA A 142 12.40 -14.13 -11.05
N LEU A 143 11.81 -12.97 -11.34
CA LEU A 143 10.38 -12.70 -11.12
C LEU A 143 9.53 -12.91 -12.38
N LYS A 144 10.14 -13.03 -13.57
CA LYS A 144 9.42 -13.26 -14.83
C LYS A 144 8.53 -14.51 -14.77
N SER A 145 8.99 -15.53 -14.07
CA SER A 145 8.24 -16.79 -13.90
C SER A 145 7.02 -16.67 -12.99
N LEU A 146 6.74 -15.52 -12.36
CA LEU A 146 5.51 -15.29 -11.59
C LEU A 146 4.28 -15.02 -12.49
N ALA A 147 4.47 -14.65 -13.76
CA ALA A 147 3.35 -14.28 -14.64
C ALA A 147 2.30 -15.41 -14.77
N PRO A 148 2.67 -16.69 -15.00
CA PRO A 148 1.68 -17.78 -15.06
C PRO A 148 0.98 -18.04 -13.72
N TYR A 149 1.68 -17.90 -12.60
CA TYR A 149 1.06 -18.03 -11.27
C TYR A 149 0.03 -16.93 -11.04
N THR A 150 0.35 -15.71 -11.47
CA THR A 150 -0.57 -14.58 -11.32
C THR A 150 -1.83 -14.76 -12.17
N GLN A 151 -1.68 -15.30 -13.39
CA GLN A 151 -2.81 -15.69 -14.20
C GLN A 151 -3.63 -16.80 -13.55
N TYR A 152 -2.97 -17.81 -12.97
CA TYR A 152 -3.64 -18.87 -12.23
C TYR A 152 -4.45 -18.31 -11.05
N LEU A 153 -3.85 -17.41 -10.25
CA LEU A 153 -4.53 -16.76 -9.14
C LEU A 153 -5.75 -15.96 -9.62
N ALA A 154 -5.62 -15.18 -10.70
CA ALA A 154 -6.72 -14.41 -11.26
C ALA A 154 -7.92 -15.30 -11.63
N THR A 155 -7.68 -16.47 -12.20
CA THR A 155 -8.73 -17.43 -12.59
C THR A 155 -9.33 -18.18 -11.40
N HIS A 156 -8.56 -18.41 -10.32
CA HIS A 156 -8.96 -19.28 -9.21
C HIS A 156 -9.20 -18.55 -7.89
N ILE A 157 -9.10 -17.22 -7.85
CA ILE A 157 -9.30 -16.44 -6.62
C ILE A 157 -10.69 -16.64 -6.00
N GLY A 158 -11.69 -17.02 -6.81
CA GLY A 158 -13.03 -17.38 -6.32
C GLY A 158 -13.11 -18.71 -5.57
N SER A 159 -12.12 -19.59 -5.74
CA SER A 159 -12.02 -20.90 -5.08
C SER A 159 -10.55 -21.15 -4.69
N PRO A 160 -10.02 -20.43 -3.68
CA PRO A 160 -8.60 -20.44 -3.34
C PRO A 160 -8.20 -21.69 -2.53
N ASP A 161 -8.97 -22.78 -2.55
CA ASP A 161 -8.82 -23.95 -1.67
C ASP A 161 -7.41 -24.52 -1.70
N LEU A 162 -6.80 -24.58 -2.88
CA LEU A 162 -5.43 -25.05 -3.06
C LEU A 162 -4.38 -24.12 -2.45
N LEU A 163 -4.66 -22.84 -2.23
CA LEU A 163 -3.76 -21.86 -1.61
C LEU A 163 -3.92 -21.82 -0.08
N VAL A 164 -5.09 -22.18 0.45
CA VAL A 164 -5.41 -22.13 1.89
C VAL A 164 -5.46 -23.50 2.58
N THR A 165 -5.30 -24.60 1.83
CA THR A 165 -5.38 -25.95 2.39
C THR A 165 -4.32 -26.21 3.47
N SER A 166 -4.76 -26.81 4.58
CA SER A 166 -3.88 -27.35 5.63
C SER A 166 -3.29 -28.72 5.27
N SER A 167 -3.78 -29.36 4.21
CA SER A 167 -3.40 -30.70 3.77
C SER A 167 -2.97 -30.68 2.30
N PRO A 168 -1.83 -30.05 1.96
CA PRO A 168 -1.32 -30.02 0.60
C PRO A 168 -0.90 -31.41 0.11
N GLN A 169 -0.97 -31.63 -1.21
CA GLN A 169 -0.54 -32.88 -1.84
C GLN A 169 0.95 -33.16 -1.60
N GLN A 170 1.32 -34.44 -1.48
CA GLN A 170 2.69 -34.85 -1.13
C GLN A 170 3.71 -34.41 -2.18
N GLU A 171 3.35 -34.44 -3.46
CA GLU A 171 4.21 -33.99 -4.57
C GLU A 171 4.53 -32.51 -4.46
N ARG A 172 3.57 -31.70 -3.96
CA ARG A 172 3.77 -30.26 -3.74
C ARG A 172 4.78 -30.02 -2.61
N ILE A 173 4.64 -30.75 -1.51
CA ILE A 173 5.58 -30.68 -0.38
C ILE A 173 6.99 -31.08 -0.85
N GLN A 174 7.14 -32.22 -1.53
CA GLN A 174 8.42 -32.71 -2.02
C GLN A 174 9.07 -31.76 -3.03
N SER A 175 8.28 -31.20 -3.95
CA SER A 175 8.75 -30.21 -4.92
C SER A 175 9.28 -28.96 -4.21
N TRP A 176 8.50 -28.42 -3.27
CA TRP A 176 8.90 -27.25 -2.49
C TRP A 176 10.20 -27.47 -1.71
N GLU A 177 10.29 -28.56 -0.94
CA GLU A 177 11.43 -28.85 -0.08
C GLU A 177 12.71 -29.06 -0.89
N LYS A 178 12.60 -29.78 -2.02
CA LYS A 178 13.70 -30.01 -2.94
C LYS A 178 14.31 -28.72 -3.49
N TYR A 179 13.49 -27.72 -3.82
CA TYR A 179 13.95 -26.54 -4.55
C TYR A 179 14.16 -25.30 -3.68
N THR A 180 13.40 -25.15 -2.60
CA THR A 180 13.55 -24.02 -1.67
C THR A 180 14.47 -24.32 -0.49
N GLN A 181 14.77 -25.60 -0.25
CA GLN A 181 15.58 -26.06 0.88
C GLN A 181 14.99 -25.60 2.23
N THR A 182 13.66 -25.53 2.30
CA THR A 182 12.90 -25.23 3.52
C THR A 182 11.69 -26.16 3.59
N PRO A 183 11.24 -26.57 4.79
CA PRO A 183 9.96 -27.27 4.97
C PRO A 183 8.80 -26.53 4.28
N TYR A 184 7.76 -27.25 3.84
CA TYR A 184 6.55 -26.62 3.30
C TYR A 184 5.72 -25.93 4.40
N ASP A 185 5.55 -26.59 5.55
CA ASP A 185 4.85 -26.04 6.71
C ASP A 185 5.53 -24.75 7.22
N PRO A 186 4.81 -23.60 7.31
CA PRO A 186 5.42 -22.34 7.72
C PRO A 186 6.05 -22.38 9.11
N LEU A 187 5.45 -23.13 10.05
CA LEU A 187 5.93 -23.20 11.42
C LEU A 187 7.19 -24.07 11.51
N ALA A 188 7.21 -25.22 10.83
CA ALA A 188 8.41 -26.05 10.69
C ALA A 188 9.54 -25.29 9.99
N ALA A 189 9.24 -24.51 8.96
CA ALA A 189 10.23 -23.69 8.28
C ALA A 189 10.81 -22.60 9.21
N ALA A 190 9.96 -21.90 9.96
CA ALA A 190 10.39 -20.90 10.93
C ALA A 190 11.23 -21.49 12.08
N ALA A 191 11.01 -22.76 12.43
CA ALA A 191 11.81 -23.47 13.44
C ALA A 191 13.26 -23.72 13.00
N VAL A 192 13.48 -23.97 11.70
CA VAL A 192 14.79 -24.40 11.18
C VAL A 192 15.54 -23.29 10.42
N LEU A 193 14.83 -22.33 9.82
CA LEU A 193 15.40 -21.26 9.02
C LEU A 193 15.93 -20.12 9.91
N SER A 194 17.06 -20.37 10.57
CA SER A 194 17.67 -19.42 11.51
C SER A 194 18.70 -18.46 10.89
N TYR A 195 19.18 -18.78 9.68
CA TYR A 195 20.25 -18.05 9.01
C TYR A 195 19.92 -17.77 7.55
N ARG A 196 20.59 -16.78 6.98
CA ARG A 196 20.58 -16.49 5.55
C ARG A 196 21.93 -16.01 5.05
N ASP A 197 22.13 -16.09 3.75
CA ASP A 197 23.31 -15.56 3.09
C ASP A 197 23.13 -14.08 2.72
N VAL A 198 24.21 -13.31 2.90
CA VAL A 198 24.36 -11.95 2.38
C VAL A 198 25.70 -11.81 1.67
N GLN A 199 25.72 -11.09 0.55
CA GLN A 199 26.95 -10.87 -0.21
C GLN A 199 27.66 -9.60 0.27
N CYS A 200 28.89 -9.74 0.76
CA CYS A 200 29.66 -8.63 1.32
C CYS A 200 29.86 -7.49 0.29
N PRO A 201 29.41 -6.25 0.56
CA PRO A 201 29.58 -5.12 -0.34
C PRO A 201 31.03 -4.72 -0.60
N HIS A 202 31.98 -5.15 0.23
CA HIS A 202 33.40 -4.78 0.12
C HIS A 202 34.27 -5.78 -0.64
N CYS A 203 34.06 -7.09 -0.44
CA CYS A 203 34.89 -8.14 -1.04
C CYS A 203 34.08 -9.16 -1.84
N GLN A 204 32.76 -9.01 -1.91
CA GLN A 204 31.82 -9.89 -2.61
C GLN A 204 31.74 -11.34 -2.10
N TYR A 205 32.44 -11.67 -1.02
CA TYR A 205 32.34 -12.96 -0.34
C TYR A 205 30.96 -13.15 0.30
N TRP A 206 30.39 -14.34 0.17
CA TRP A 206 29.11 -14.71 0.79
C TRP A 206 29.30 -14.97 2.29
N THR A 207 28.54 -14.26 3.12
CA THR A 207 28.59 -14.38 4.58
C THR A 207 27.23 -14.84 5.08
N VAL A 208 27.24 -15.90 5.88
CA VAL A 208 26.05 -16.38 6.59
C VAL A 208 25.79 -15.45 7.78
N VAL A 209 24.56 -14.96 7.93
CA VAL A 209 24.13 -14.11 9.04
C VAL A 209 22.86 -14.65 9.68
N PRO A 210 22.73 -14.57 11.02
CA PRO A 210 21.53 -15.03 11.69
C PRO A 210 20.37 -14.06 11.45
N PHE A 211 19.14 -14.57 11.41
CA PHE A 211 17.93 -13.73 11.42
C PHE A 211 17.77 -13.01 12.76
N LEU A 212 18.09 -13.67 13.87
CA LEU A 212 18.06 -13.11 15.22
C LEU A 212 19.42 -13.32 15.90
N SER A 213 19.87 -12.29 16.60
CA SER A 213 21.05 -12.31 17.44
C SER A 213 20.70 -11.77 18.82
N THR A 214 21.42 -12.25 19.84
CA THR A 214 21.23 -11.85 21.24
C THR A 214 21.63 -10.39 21.48
N ASP A 215 22.53 -9.84 20.67
CA ASP A 215 22.97 -8.44 20.70
C ASP A 215 22.04 -7.48 19.92
N GLY A 216 20.97 -7.98 19.30
CA GLY A 216 20.06 -7.17 18.49
C GLY A 216 20.55 -6.87 17.08
N ALA A 217 21.64 -7.50 16.61
CA ALA A 217 22.27 -7.24 15.32
C ALA A 217 21.92 -8.25 14.20
N GLY A 218 20.96 -9.14 14.43
CA GLY A 218 20.46 -10.11 13.45
C GLY A 218 19.73 -9.46 12.27
N TYR A 219 19.60 -10.17 11.16
CA TYR A 219 19.06 -9.62 9.91
C TYR A 219 17.60 -9.14 10.04
N ALA A 220 16.78 -9.80 10.86
CA ALA A 220 15.40 -9.38 11.14
C ALA A 220 15.31 -8.32 12.26
N GLN A 221 16.45 -7.77 12.72
CA GLN A 221 16.53 -6.80 13.82
C GLN A 221 16.95 -5.41 13.30
N SER A 222 16.52 -4.35 13.99
CA SER A 222 16.62 -2.95 13.53
C SER A 222 18.07 -2.50 13.38
N ASN A 223 18.95 -3.02 14.24
CA ASN A 223 20.36 -2.68 14.30
C ASN A 223 21.24 -3.68 13.55
N PHE A 224 20.73 -4.30 12.47
CA PHE A 224 21.48 -5.30 11.71
C PHE A 224 22.91 -4.84 11.42
N ALA A 225 23.86 -5.61 11.93
CA ALA A 225 25.28 -5.43 11.70
C ALA A 225 25.94 -6.81 11.74
N ALA A 226 26.68 -7.15 10.69
CA ALA A 226 27.43 -8.39 10.62
C ALA A 226 28.87 -8.14 10.19
N SER A 227 29.83 -8.93 10.70
CA SER A 227 31.20 -8.89 10.21
C SER A 227 31.36 -9.89 9.05
N CYS A 228 31.91 -9.44 7.93
CA CYS A 228 32.20 -10.32 6.81
C CYS A 228 33.21 -11.41 7.21
N LEU A 229 32.92 -12.67 6.87
CA LEU A 229 33.81 -13.81 7.20
C LEU A 229 35.18 -13.75 6.49
N SER A 230 35.27 -13.05 5.35
CA SER A 230 36.50 -12.89 4.59
C SER A 230 37.26 -11.61 4.98
N CYS A 231 36.68 -10.43 4.71
CA CYS A 231 37.39 -9.16 4.88
C CYS A 231 37.16 -8.45 6.22
N ARG A 232 36.38 -9.04 7.15
CA ARG A 232 36.05 -8.54 8.50
C ARG A 232 35.33 -7.19 8.60
N LYS A 233 35.19 -6.47 7.49
CA LYS A 233 34.42 -5.22 7.41
C LYS A 233 32.95 -5.44 7.78
N THR A 234 32.36 -4.42 8.41
CA THR A 234 30.97 -4.42 8.85
C THR A 234 30.01 -4.30 7.67
N ILE A 235 28.98 -5.13 7.67
CA ILE A 235 27.88 -5.17 6.72
C ILE A 235 26.63 -4.64 7.44
N LYS A 236 25.94 -3.68 6.81
CA LYS A 236 24.66 -3.12 7.25
C LYS A 236 23.64 -3.16 6.10
N LYS A 237 22.34 -3.03 6.40
CA LYS A 237 21.28 -3.12 5.38
C LYS A 237 21.35 -2.01 4.33
N ASP A 238 21.61 -0.79 4.74
CA ASP A 238 21.81 0.35 3.84
C ASP A 238 23.01 0.15 2.90
N LEU A 239 24.10 -0.44 3.39
CA LEU A 239 25.26 -0.78 2.58
C LEU A 239 24.97 -1.93 1.60
N LEU A 240 24.16 -2.91 2.01
CA LEU A 240 23.62 -3.95 1.13
C LEU A 240 22.74 -3.36 0.03
N GLY A 241 21.89 -2.38 0.37
CA GLY A 241 21.08 -1.61 -0.58
C GLY A 241 21.93 -0.82 -1.58
N LEU A 242 23.01 -0.16 -1.12
CA LEU A 242 23.97 0.50 -1.99
C LEU A 242 24.67 -0.48 -2.94
N HIS A 243 24.99 -1.68 -2.48
CA HIS A 243 25.56 -2.74 -3.32
C HIS A 243 24.57 -3.20 -4.40
N LYS A 244 23.29 -3.36 -4.06
CA LYS A 244 22.21 -3.63 -5.01
C LYS A 244 22.06 -2.50 -6.04
N PHE A 245 22.13 -1.24 -5.61
CA PHE A 245 22.16 -0.09 -6.52
C PHE A 245 23.34 -0.14 -7.49
N ALA A 246 24.55 -0.42 -6.99
CA ALA A 246 25.75 -0.51 -7.82
C ALA A 246 25.62 -1.63 -8.86
N LYS A 247 25.02 -2.78 -8.51
CA LYS A 247 24.72 -3.86 -9.47
C LYS A 247 23.79 -3.41 -10.60
N ASP A 248 22.78 -2.59 -10.31
CA ASP A 248 21.90 -2.05 -11.36
C ASP A 248 22.58 -0.92 -12.15
N ALA A 249 23.43 -0.12 -11.52
CA ALA A 249 24.15 0.99 -12.16
C ALA A 249 25.05 0.52 -13.30
N VAL A 250 25.75 -0.61 -13.11
CA VAL A 250 26.70 -1.16 -14.10
C VAL A 250 26.03 -1.88 -15.28
N LYS A 251 24.74 -2.21 -15.18
CA LYS A 251 24.02 -2.86 -16.29
C LYS A 251 23.89 -1.92 -17.48
N ASN A 252 24.23 -2.43 -18.67
CA ASN A 252 24.10 -1.70 -19.94
C ASN A 252 22.64 -1.71 -20.41
N ILE A 253 22.10 -0.52 -20.71
CA ILE A 253 20.71 -0.30 -21.16
C ILE A 253 20.32 -1.04 -22.44
N ALA A 254 21.31 -1.46 -23.25
CA ALA A 254 21.07 -2.29 -24.44
C ALA A 254 20.46 -3.68 -24.10
N HIS A 255 20.59 -4.15 -22.85
CA HIS A 255 20.06 -5.45 -22.42
C HIS A 255 18.57 -5.42 -22.01
N GLY A 256 17.87 -4.32 -22.29
CA GLY A 256 16.43 -4.21 -22.06
C GLY A 256 16.06 -3.73 -20.64
N PRO A 257 14.81 -3.99 -20.19
CA PRO A 257 14.25 -3.46 -18.94
C PRO A 257 15.12 -3.65 -17.70
N GLU A 258 15.83 -4.78 -17.62
CA GLU A 258 16.65 -5.19 -16.47
C GLU A 258 17.80 -4.23 -16.15
N ALA A 259 18.15 -3.39 -17.12
CA ALA A 259 19.22 -2.43 -17.03
C ALA A 259 18.78 -1.07 -16.49
N PHE A 260 17.51 -0.83 -16.18
CA PHE A 260 17.08 0.44 -15.59
C PHE A 260 17.06 0.40 -14.06
N PHE A 261 17.11 1.57 -13.42
CA PHE A 261 16.93 1.65 -11.97
C PHE A 261 15.46 1.38 -11.62
N ALA A 262 15.25 0.76 -10.47
CA ALA A 262 13.92 0.55 -9.91
C ALA A 262 13.16 1.89 -9.73
N GLY A 263 11.88 1.87 -10.06
CA GLY A 263 10.95 3.01 -10.01
C GLY A 263 11.07 3.98 -11.19
N THR A 264 11.83 3.63 -12.23
CA THR A 264 12.12 4.54 -13.37
C THR A 264 11.51 4.11 -14.69
N LEU A 265 11.10 2.84 -14.83
CA LEU A 265 10.58 2.30 -16.08
C LEU A 265 9.07 2.52 -16.21
N HIS A 266 8.34 2.33 -15.11
CA HIS A 266 6.90 2.48 -15.11
C HIS A 266 6.47 3.94 -14.90
N THR A 267 5.41 4.34 -15.59
CA THR A 267 4.72 5.61 -15.39
C THR A 267 3.22 5.37 -15.28
N PRO A 268 2.41 6.34 -14.82
CA PRO A 268 0.95 6.18 -14.85
C PRO A 268 0.36 5.93 -16.24
N TYR A 269 1.10 6.19 -17.33
CA TYR A 269 0.55 6.09 -18.68
C TYR A 269 1.20 5.02 -19.53
N GLU A 270 2.42 4.61 -19.21
CA GLU A 270 3.23 3.69 -20.00
C GLU A 270 3.86 2.63 -19.08
N LYS A 271 3.70 1.36 -19.45
CA LYS A 271 4.19 0.22 -18.65
C LYS A 271 5.72 0.15 -18.69
N ASN A 272 6.31 0.49 -19.84
CA ASN A 272 7.74 0.40 -20.09
C ASN A 272 8.29 1.65 -20.81
N ASP A 273 8.39 2.78 -20.09
CA ASP A 273 8.95 4.03 -20.63
C ASP A 273 10.49 4.00 -20.56
N THR A 274 11.10 3.29 -21.52
CA THR A 274 12.55 3.11 -21.59
C THR A 274 13.30 4.41 -21.89
N ALA A 275 12.68 5.35 -22.61
CA ALA A 275 13.27 6.65 -22.93
C ALA A 275 13.44 7.49 -21.65
N ARG A 276 12.39 7.59 -20.83
CA ARG A 276 12.44 8.24 -19.52
C ARG A 276 13.41 7.53 -18.59
N ALA A 277 13.34 6.20 -18.52
CA ALA A 277 14.22 5.41 -17.66
C ALA A 277 15.70 5.62 -18.01
N SER A 278 16.02 5.70 -19.31
CA SER A 278 17.37 6.02 -19.81
C SER A 278 17.84 7.40 -19.38
N LEU A 279 16.98 8.42 -19.53
CA LEU A 279 17.30 9.80 -19.13
C LEU A 279 17.52 9.92 -17.62
N ILE A 280 16.65 9.30 -16.81
CA ILE A 280 16.80 9.29 -15.35
C ILE A 280 18.07 8.56 -14.96
N LYS A 281 18.34 7.39 -15.56
CA LYS A 281 19.55 6.62 -15.27
C LYS A 281 20.81 7.43 -15.59
N MET A 282 20.86 8.12 -16.73
CA MET A 282 21.95 9.03 -17.08
C MET A 282 22.14 10.13 -16.02
N ARG A 283 21.07 10.81 -15.61
CA ARG A 283 21.12 11.86 -14.57
C ARG A 283 21.62 11.32 -13.23
N VAL A 284 21.15 10.15 -12.81
CA VAL A 284 21.58 9.49 -11.58
C VAL A 284 23.06 9.11 -11.65
N MET A 285 23.52 8.54 -12.76
CA MET A 285 24.94 8.20 -12.95
C MET A 285 25.84 9.45 -12.87
N THR A 286 25.46 10.52 -13.57
CA THR A 286 26.17 11.81 -13.52
C THR A 286 26.19 12.39 -12.10
N ALA A 287 25.05 12.41 -11.42
CA ALA A 287 24.94 12.91 -10.05
C ALA A 287 25.80 12.08 -9.09
N ALA A 288 25.77 10.76 -9.23
CA ALA A 288 26.57 9.81 -8.46
C ALA A 288 28.08 9.91 -8.78
N LYS A 289 28.47 10.68 -9.81
CA LYS A 289 29.83 10.77 -10.35
C LYS A 289 30.37 9.44 -10.89
N LEU A 290 29.47 8.57 -11.34
CA LEU A 290 29.82 7.32 -11.99
C LEU A 290 30.09 7.59 -13.48
N PRO A 291 31.10 6.94 -14.09
CA PRO A 291 31.36 7.12 -15.50
C PRO A 291 30.14 6.72 -16.34
N PRO A 292 29.87 7.44 -17.43
CA PRO A 292 28.81 7.07 -18.36
C PRO A 292 29.11 5.70 -18.96
N TRP A 293 28.09 5.03 -19.49
CA TRP A 293 28.30 3.72 -20.11
C TRP A 293 29.30 3.83 -21.26
N PRO A 294 30.15 2.81 -21.44
CA PRO A 294 31.07 2.78 -22.55
C PRO A 294 30.36 2.98 -23.89
N SER A 295 30.95 3.78 -24.79
CA SER A 295 30.91 3.43 -26.21
C SER A 295 31.63 2.10 -26.40
N ALA A 296 31.49 1.46 -27.56
CA ALA A 296 32.12 0.18 -27.90
C ALA A 296 33.66 0.09 -27.68
N THR A 297 34.31 1.21 -27.31
CA THR A 297 35.74 1.41 -27.10
C THR A 297 36.19 1.58 -25.64
N LEU A 298 35.28 1.64 -24.66
CA LEU A 298 35.62 1.89 -23.24
C LEU A 298 35.40 0.66 -22.34
N ARG A 299 36.18 0.56 -21.26
CA ARG A 299 36.05 -0.51 -20.25
C ARG A 299 34.75 -0.34 -19.46
N ALA A 300 34.01 -1.44 -19.29
CA ALA A 300 32.79 -1.45 -18.47
C ALA A 300 33.08 -1.12 -17.00
N LEU A 301 32.27 -0.24 -16.41
CA LEU A 301 32.28 0.07 -14.97
C LEU A 301 31.99 -1.20 -14.18
N THR A 302 32.83 -1.53 -13.21
CA THR A 302 32.60 -2.66 -12.31
C THR A 302 31.80 -2.25 -11.07
N VAL A 303 31.17 -3.23 -10.41
CA VAL A 303 30.44 -2.98 -9.15
C VAL A 303 31.38 -2.40 -8.08
N ASN A 304 32.61 -2.91 -7.99
CA ASN A 304 33.58 -2.43 -7.00
C ASN A 304 33.97 -0.97 -7.24
N GLU A 305 34.21 -0.57 -8.49
CA GLU A 305 34.49 0.83 -8.84
C GLU A 305 33.33 1.76 -8.50
N ALA A 306 32.09 1.32 -8.74
CA ALA A 306 30.91 2.09 -8.36
C ALA A 306 30.82 2.26 -6.83
N MET A 307 31.07 1.20 -6.07
CA MET A 307 31.09 1.22 -4.61
C MET A 307 32.21 2.13 -4.06
N GLU A 308 33.41 2.09 -4.65
CA GLU A 308 34.55 2.95 -4.30
C GLU A 308 34.27 4.42 -4.60
N THR A 309 33.68 4.73 -5.75
CA THR A 309 33.28 6.09 -6.15
C THR A 309 32.24 6.70 -5.19
N LEU A 310 31.37 5.84 -4.67
CA LEU A 310 30.37 6.18 -3.65
C LEU A 310 30.90 6.03 -2.21
N LYS A 311 32.19 5.70 -2.05
CA LYS A 311 32.90 5.57 -0.78
C LYS A 311 32.19 4.64 0.22
N TYR A 312 31.47 3.63 -0.27
CA TYR A 312 30.66 2.74 0.56
C TYR A 312 29.68 3.50 1.49
N ASN A 313 29.19 4.66 1.07
CA ASN A 313 28.38 5.55 1.88
C ASN A 313 27.01 5.80 1.20
N PRO A 314 25.93 5.13 1.65
CA PRO A 314 24.59 5.32 1.10
C PRO A 314 24.07 6.76 1.23
N ALA A 315 24.41 7.46 2.32
CA ALA A 315 24.01 8.85 2.52
C ALA A 315 24.66 9.79 1.49
N LEU A 316 25.89 9.49 1.05
CA LEU A 316 26.56 10.25 -0.01
C LEU A 316 25.83 10.10 -1.35
N LEU A 317 25.36 8.90 -1.70
CA LEU A 317 24.52 8.69 -2.87
C LEU A 317 23.25 9.54 -2.77
N GLY A 318 22.54 9.45 -1.64
CA GLY A 318 21.31 10.21 -1.41
C GLY A 318 21.49 11.72 -1.54
N ALA A 319 22.55 12.27 -0.92
CA ALA A 319 22.89 13.68 -1.01
C ALA A 319 23.19 14.12 -2.46
N ARG A 320 23.95 13.30 -3.21
CA ARG A 320 24.30 13.59 -4.62
C ARG A 320 23.08 13.59 -5.53
N ILE A 321 22.25 12.55 -5.46
CA ILE A 321 21.10 12.45 -6.37
C ILE A 321 20.01 13.46 -6.03
N GLY A 322 19.87 13.84 -4.75
CA GLY A 322 18.86 14.81 -4.31
C GLY A 322 19.04 16.21 -4.89
N VAL A 323 20.25 16.54 -5.39
CA VAL A 323 20.55 17.82 -6.04
C VAL A 323 20.14 17.83 -7.52
N HIS A 324 20.28 16.70 -8.22
CA HIS A 324 20.18 16.62 -9.68
C HIS A 324 18.93 15.91 -10.19
N VAL A 325 18.25 15.17 -9.32
CA VAL A 325 17.03 14.42 -9.64
C VAL A 325 15.89 15.02 -8.82
N GLN A 326 14.71 15.15 -9.44
CA GLN A 326 13.52 15.63 -8.75
C GLN A 326 13.31 14.84 -7.45
N ARG A 327 13.08 15.53 -6.34
CA ARG A 327 13.04 14.93 -4.99
C ARG A 327 12.14 13.70 -4.89
N ARG A 328 10.94 13.73 -5.49
CA ARG A 328 10.01 12.59 -5.51
C ARG A 328 10.63 11.36 -6.21
N MET A 329 11.28 11.58 -7.34
CA MET A 329 11.97 10.53 -8.09
C MET A 329 13.19 9.99 -7.34
N ALA A 330 14.01 10.88 -6.75
CA ALA A 330 15.16 10.48 -5.94
C ALA A 330 14.72 9.59 -4.77
N ASN A 331 13.67 9.97 -4.04
CA ASN A 331 13.12 9.18 -2.94
C ASN A 331 12.57 7.83 -3.42
N ARG A 332 11.88 7.80 -4.55
CA ARG A 332 11.35 6.56 -5.15
C ARG A 332 12.48 5.58 -5.49
N ILE A 333 13.55 6.06 -6.11
CA ILE A 333 14.72 5.25 -6.46
C ILE A 333 15.41 4.75 -5.19
N LEU A 334 15.77 5.64 -4.26
CA LEU A 334 16.48 5.25 -3.03
C LEU A 334 15.69 4.26 -2.18
N GLY A 335 14.36 4.41 -2.13
CA GLY A 335 13.48 3.50 -1.42
C GLY A 335 13.54 2.05 -1.91
N ALA A 336 13.88 1.83 -3.18
CA ALA A 336 14.02 0.50 -3.78
C ALA A 336 15.37 -0.18 -3.50
N TYR A 337 16.35 0.57 -2.99
CA TYR A 337 17.72 0.13 -2.74
C TYR A 337 18.05 0.17 -1.25
N SER A 338 17.23 -0.51 -0.48
CA SER A 338 17.20 -0.40 0.98
C SER A 338 17.70 -1.67 1.71
N ASP A 339 17.69 -2.81 1.02
CA ASP A 339 18.32 -4.07 1.42
C ASP A 339 18.91 -4.81 0.20
N ASP A 340 19.40 -6.04 0.40
CA ASP A 340 19.94 -6.91 -0.65
C ASP A 340 18.89 -7.81 -1.35
N ARG A 341 17.63 -7.79 -0.90
CA ARG A 341 16.58 -8.62 -1.52
C ARG A 341 16.27 -8.09 -2.93
N PRO A 342 15.83 -8.94 -3.86
CA PRO A 342 15.67 -8.54 -5.27
C PRO A 342 14.57 -7.47 -5.47
N PHE A 343 13.55 -7.47 -4.63
CA PHE A 343 12.34 -6.64 -4.76
C PHE A 343 12.62 -5.15 -4.58
N SER A 344 11.94 -4.29 -5.33
CA SER A 344 12.05 -2.83 -5.24
C SER A 344 11.16 -2.21 -4.17
N ILE A 345 10.47 -3.04 -3.40
CA ILE A 345 9.59 -2.67 -2.32
C ILE A 345 9.98 -3.41 -1.04
N ASP A 346 9.82 -2.75 0.10
CA ASP A 346 9.91 -3.38 1.42
C ASP A 346 8.70 -4.30 1.63
N LEU A 347 8.82 -5.55 1.22
CA LEU A 347 7.77 -6.56 1.36
C LEU A 347 7.43 -6.88 2.82
N VAL A 348 8.40 -6.76 3.75
CA VAL A 348 8.11 -6.94 5.18
C VAL A 348 7.18 -5.82 5.63
N GLY A 349 7.52 -4.57 5.32
CA GLY A 349 6.68 -3.43 5.60
C GLY A 349 5.31 -3.53 4.93
N ALA A 350 5.23 -3.98 3.67
CA ALA A 350 3.97 -4.14 2.94
C ALA A 350 3.02 -5.14 3.65
N VAL A 351 3.51 -6.32 4.03
CA VAL A 351 2.73 -7.31 4.78
C VAL A 351 2.23 -6.73 6.12
N LEU A 352 3.09 -6.01 6.84
CA LEU A 352 2.71 -5.39 8.12
C LEU A 352 1.64 -4.32 7.97
N ARG A 353 1.68 -3.51 6.90
CA ARG A 353 0.65 -2.49 6.62
C ARG A 353 -0.69 -3.14 6.26
N GLN A 354 -0.68 -4.20 5.46
CA GLN A 354 -1.89 -4.94 5.11
C GLN A 354 -2.54 -5.65 6.30
N ALA A 355 -1.80 -5.91 7.37
CA ALA A 355 -2.31 -6.63 8.52
C ALA A 355 -3.46 -5.92 9.26
N SER A 356 -3.55 -4.58 9.19
CA SER A 356 -4.67 -3.82 9.78
C SER A 356 -5.97 -4.00 8.97
N PHE A 357 -5.88 -4.06 7.64
CA PHE A 357 -7.01 -4.37 6.77
C PHE A 357 -7.55 -5.77 7.04
N VAL A 358 -6.66 -6.77 7.09
CA VAL A 358 -7.02 -8.16 7.42
C VAL A 358 -7.71 -8.26 8.78
N HIS A 359 -7.16 -7.60 9.79
CA HIS A 359 -7.73 -7.59 11.13
C HIS A 359 -9.14 -6.98 11.14
N LYS A 360 -9.35 -5.85 10.47
CA LYS A 360 -10.68 -5.23 10.36
C LYS A 360 -11.68 -6.16 9.69
N MET A 361 -11.31 -6.79 8.57
CA MET A 361 -12.19 -7.77 7.90
C MET A 361 -12.54 -8.95 8.81
N ALA A 362 -11.61 -9.39 9.67
CA ALA A 362 -11.86 -10.43 10.67
C ALA A 362 -12.77 -9.96 11.80
N GLU A 363 -12.58 -8.75 12.34
CA GLU A 363 -13.43 -8.15 13.38
C GLU A 363 -14.87 -7.95 12.89
N LEU A 364 -15.07 -7.69 11.60
CA LEU A 364 -16.40 -7.61 10.98
C LEU A 364 -17.09 -8.97 10.84
N GLY A 365 -16.38 -10.07 11.06
CA GLY A 365 -16.86 -11.43 10.80
C GLY A 365 -16.83 -11.83 9.32
N TRP A 366 -16.47 -10.92 8.40
CA TRP A 366 -16.52 -11.15 6.95
C TRP A 366 -15.56 -12.23 6.46
N THR A 367 -14.53 -12.55 7.23
CA THR A 367 -13.58 -13.64 6.91
C THR A 367 -14.05 -15.02 7.38
N GLN A 368 -15.17 -15.13 8.10
CA GLN A 368 -15.68 -16.42 8.57
C GLN A 368 -16.26 -17.23 7.42
N SER A 369 -15.97 -18.53 7.37
CA SER A 369 -16.30 -19.42 6.24
C SER A 369 -17.81 -19.52 5.96
N ASN A 370 -18.64 -19.33 6.98
CA ASN A 370 -20.09 -19.40 6.90
C ASN A 370 -20.79 -18.03 6.76
N PHE A 371 -20.05 -16.91 6.79
CA PHE A 371 -20.66 -15.56 6.81
C PHE A 371 -21.38 -15.23 5.50
N PHE A 372 -20.87 -15.70 4.36
CA PHE A 372 -21.46 -15.45 3.03
C PHE A 372 -22.02 -16.74 2.41
N SER A 373 -22.63 -17.59 3.23
CA SER A 373 -23.21 -18.87 2.78
C SER A 373 -24.61 -18.71 2.21
N ASP A 374 -25.40 -17.80 2.76
CA ASP A 374 -26.79 -17.59 2.38
C ASP A 374 -26.90 -16.47 1.32
N GLU A 375 -27.97 -16.53 0.51
CA GLU A 375 -28.17 -15.57 -0.61
C GLU A 375 -28.33 -14.12 -0.12
N GLU A 376 -28.92 -13.93 1.07
CA GLU A 376 -29.10 -12.61 1.69
C GLU A 376 -27.75 -11.96 2.03
N ASP A 377 -26.81 -12.70 2.60
CA ASP A 377 -25.48 -12.18 2.93
C ASP A 377 -24.62 -11.95 1.68
N MET A 378 -24.78 -12.78 0.65
CA MET A 378 -24.12 -12.58 -0.64
C MET A 378 -24.49 -11.25 -1.31
N MET A 379 -25.65 -10.66 -0.96
CA MET A 379 -26.06 -9.33 -1.39
C MET A 379 -25.03 -8.26 -0.97
N VAL A 380 -24.40 -8.40 0.20
CA VAL A 380 -23.36 -7.49 0.67
C VAL A 380 -22.20 -7.43 -0.32
N LEU A 381 -21.71 -8.58 -0.78
CA LEU A 381 -20.62 -8.65 -1.75
C LEU A 381 -21.01 -8.08 -3.11
N GLN A 382 -22.26 -8.26 -3.53
CA GLN A 382 -22.78 -7.61 -4.73
C GLN A 382 -22.72 -6.08 -4.61
N HIS A 383 -23.10 -5.51 -3.47
CA HIS A 383 -22.98 -4.08 -3.21
C HIS A 383 -21.52 -3.60 -3.17
N CYS A 384 -20.58 -4.38 -2.59
CA CYS A 384 -19.14 -4.09 -2.66
C CYS A 384 -18.69 -3.93 -4.12
N VAL A 385 -19.09 -4.88 -4.97
CA VAL A 385 -18.76 -4.87 -6.41
C VAL A 385 -19.36 -3.65 -7.11
N ALA A 386 -20.65 -3.35 -6.89
CA ALA A 386 -21.30 -2.20 -7.51
C ALA A 386 -20.65 -0.87 -7.08
N ARG A 387 -20.35 -0.71 -5.79
CA ARG A 387 -19.68 0.47 -5.24
C ARG A 387 -18.26 0.64 -5.76
N TYR A 388 -17.54 -0.46 -5.99
CA TYR A 388 -16.21 -0.42 -6.61
C TYR A 388 -16.24 0.07 -8.06
N HIS A 389 -17.18 -0.41 -8.88
CA HIS A 389 -17.33 0.09 -10.26
C HIS A 389 -17.68 1.58 -10.28
N ALA A 390 -18.55 2.03 -9.37
CA ALA A 390 -18.82 3.45 -9.19
C ALA A 390 -17.57 4.23 -8.74
N PHE A 391 -16.74 3.66 -7.86
CA PHE A 391 -15.48 4.27 -7.45
C PHE A 391 -14.49 4.43 -8.61
N LEU A 392 -14.36 3.43 -9.49
CA LEU A 392 -13.57 3.55 -10.73
C LEU A 392 -14.13 4.63 -11.66
N ALA A 393 -15.46 4.71 -11.82
CA ALA A 393 -16.09 5.75 -12.62
C ALA A 393 -15.86 7.16 -12.04
N LEU A 394 -15.84 7.30 -10.72
CA LEU A 394 -15.48 8.55 -10.05
C LEU A 394 -14.01 8.93 -10.32
N MET A 395 -13.10 7.95 -10.31
CA MET A 395 -11.68 8.16 -10.64
C MET A 395 -11.48 8.57 -12.10
N ALA A 396 -12.15 7.90 -13.04
CA ALA A 396 -12.06 8.19 -14.48
C ALA A 396 -12.44 9.65 -14.80
N ASP A 397 -13.47 10.16 -14.12
CA ASP A 397 -14.00 11.51 -14.36
C ASP A 397 -13.25 12.61 -13.60
N SER A 398 -12.31 12.25 -12.72
CA SER A 398 -11.55 13.20 -11.90
C SER A 398 -10.03 12.97 -11.98
N PRO A 399 -9.39 13.18 -13.15
CA PRO A 399 -7.96 12.94 -13.34
C PRO A 399 -7.08 13.69 -12.35
N GLY A 400 -6.16 12.95 -11.71
CA GLY A 400 -5.20 13.50 -10.75
C GLY A 400 -5.78 13.76 -9.34
N SER A 401 -7.03 13.39 -9.08
CA SER A 401 -7.59 13.38 -7.72
C SER A 401 -7.18 12.10 -6.99
N PHE A 402 -6.85 12.23 -5.71
CA PHE A 402 -6.56 11.10 -4.83
C PHE A 402 -7.83 10.77 -4.02
N PHE A 403 -8.42 9.60 -4.28
CA PHE A 403 -9.62 9.14 -3.60
C PHE A 403 -9.29 8.01 -2.63
N VAL A 404 -9.98 8.00 -1.49
CA VAL A 404 -9.74 7.06 -0.39
C VAL A 404 -10.92 6.08 -0.30
N PRO A 405 -10.70 4.77 -0.49
CA PRO A 405 -11.76 3.78 -0.50
C PRO A 405 -12.31 3.51 0.91
N THR A 406 -13.57 3.08 0.99
CA THR A 406 -14.13 2.41 2.17
C THR A 406 -13.77 0.92 2.18
N LEU A 407 -13.86 0.22 3.31
CA LEU A 407 -13.42 -1.19 3.44
C LEU A 407 -14.05 -2.11 2.39
N ASP A 408 -15.35 -1.96 2.12
CA ASP A 408 -16.10 -2.69 1.11
C ASP A 408 -15.59 -2.46 -0.33
N ILE A 409 -15.32 -1.20 -0.69
CA ILE A 409 -14.75 -0.80 -1.99
C ILE A 409 -13.32 -1.32 -2.10
N ASP A 410 -12.54 -1.20 -1.03
CA ASP A 410 -11.14 -1.57 -0.97
C ASP A 410 -10.96 -3.10 -1.04
N LEU A 411 -11.88 -3.88 -0.46
CA LEU A 411 -11.93 -5.34 -0.65
C LEU A 411 -12.04 -5.70 -2.13
N ALA A 412 -12.99 -5.08 -2.84
CA ALA A 412 -13.18 -5.34 -4.27
C ALA A 412 -11.99 -4.84 -5.10
N TRP A 413 -11.41 -3.70 -4.71
CA TRP A 413 -10.23 -3.15 -5.36
C TRP A 413 -9.00 -4.06 -5.19
N HIS A 414 -8.67 -4.46 -3.96
CA HIS A 414 -7.62 -5.45 -3.68
C HIS A 414 -7.85 -6.73 -4.46
N THR A 415 -9.09 -7.23 -4.50
CA THR A 415 -9.44 -8.43 -5.27
C THR A 415 -9.12 -8.26 -6.76
N HIS A 416 -9.41 -7.10 -7.33
CA HIS A 416 -9.07 -6.80 -8.71
C HIS A 416 -7.54 -6.73 -8.89
N GLN A 417 -6.80 -6.11 -7.97
CA GLN A 417 -5.33 -6.05 -8.02
C GLN A 417 -4.65 -7.43 -8.01
N LEU A 418 -5.24 -8.43 -7.34
CA LEU A 418 -4.75 -9.82 -7.39
C LEU A 418 -4.78 -10.44 -8.81
N MET A 419 -5.47 -9.79 -9.75
CA MET A 419 -5.49 -10.17 -11.18
C MET A 419 -4.37 -9.50 -12.01
N ALA A 420 -3.48 -8.74 -11.37
CA ALA A 420 -2.29 -8.06 -11.92
C ALA A 420 -2.41 -7.50 -13.35
N ASN A 421 -2.05 -8.27 -14.38
CA ASN A 421 -2.08 -7.80 -15.77
C ASN A 421 -3.49 -7.40 -16.22
N GLN A 422 -4.52 -8.09 -15.74
CA GLN A 422 -5.91 -7.74 -16.04
C GLN A 422 -6.26 -6.38 -15.41
N TYR A 423 -6.00 -6.22 -14.11
CA TYR A 423 -6.13 -4.94 -13.40
C TYR A 423 -5.41 -3.78 -14.10
N HIS A 424 -4.19 -4.05 -14.55
CA HIS A 424 -3.37 -3.09 -15.26
C HIS A 424 -4.00 -2.65 -16.58
N SER A 425 -4.49 -3.61 -17.37
CA SER A 425 -5.19 -3.37 -18.62
C SER A 425 -6.49 -2.59 -18.40
N ASP A 426 -7.28 -2.98 -17.41
CA ASP A 426 -8.57 -2.39 -17.11
C ASP A 426 -8.44 -0.95 -16.58
N CYS A 427 -7.49 -0.68 -15.70
CA CYS A 427 -7.23 0.69 -15.26
C CYS A 427 -6.84 1.58 -16.45
N LYS A 428 -5.97 1.09 -17.32
CA LYS A 428 -5.53 1.85 -18.48
C LYS A 428 -6.65 2.13 -19.46
N SER A 429 -7.48 1.13 -19.75
CA SER A 429 -8.57 1.26 -20.72
C SER A 429 -9.71 2.11 -20.17
N LEU A 430 -10.06 1.96 -18.88
CA LEU A 430 -11.28 2.54 -18.30
C LEU A 430 -11.04 3.88 -17.61
N VAL A 431 -9.91 4.02 -16.90
CA VAL A 431 -9.56 5.23 -16.16
C VAL A 431 -8.60 6.12 -16.97
N GLY A 432 -7.83 5.54 -17.90
CA GLY A 432 -6.89 6.25 -18.78
C GLY A 432 -5.44 6.26 -18.26
N TRP A 433 -5.24 5.91 -16.99
CA TRP A 433 -3.94 5.72 -16.35
C TRP A 433 -3.95 4.51 -15.44
N TYR A 434 -2.76 4.01 -15.12
CA TYR A 434 -2.55 2.96 -14.14
C TYR A 434 -2.81 3.52 -12.75
N VAL A 435 -3.85 3.01 -12.11
CA VAL A 435 -4.21 3.40 -10.75
C VAL A 435 -3.30 2.65 -9.79
N ASP A 436 -2.41 3.39 -9.12
CA ASP A 436 -1.59 2.84 -8.05
C ASP A 436 -2.41 2.72 -6.76
N HIS A 437 -2.07 1.74 -5.94
CA HIS A 437 -2.56 1.64 -4.56
C HIS A 437 -1.36 1.92 -3.66
N ASP A 438 -1.05 3.20 -3.51
CA ASP A 438 0.07 3.62 -2.67
C ASP A 438 -0.30 3.31 -1.21
N ASP A 439 0.30 2.24 -0.69
CA ASP A 439 0.11 1.79 0.68
C ASP A 439 0.89 2.63 1.71
N LYS A 440 1.51 3.75 1.27
CA LYS A 440 2.30 4.66 2.10
C LYS A 440 1.87 6.11 1.97
N VAL A 441 0.77 6.45 2.63
CA VAL A 441 0.20 7.81 2.64
C VAL A 441 0.24 8.41 4.05
N GLU A 442 0.69 9.66 4.16
CA GLU A 442 0.66 10.42 5.41
C GLU A 442 -0.77 10.66 5.93
N GLU A 443 -0.97 10.51 7.24
CA GLU A 443 -2.30 10.53 7.89
C GLU A 443 -3.13 11.80 7.58
N ASP A 444 -2.53 12.99 7.72
CA ASP A 444 -3.26 14.25 7.54
C ASP A 444 -3.71 14.46 6.08
N HIS A 445 -2.95 13.90 5.13
CA HIS A 445 -3.33 13.91 3.73
C HIS A 445 -4.46 12.91 3.46
N LEU A 446 -4.43 11.74 4.09
CA LEU A 446 -5.45 10.70 3.95
C LEU A 446 -6.82 11.15 4.48
N ALA A 447 -6.87 11.85 5.63
CA ALA A 447 -8.13 12.37 6.18
C ALA A 447 -8.77 13.43 5.26
N THR A 448 -7.95 14.35 4.75
CA THR A 448 -8.40 15.40 3.83
C THR A 448 -8.91 14.80 2.52
N ALA A 449 -8.20 13.81 1.98
CA ALA A 449 -8.59 13.11 0.77
C ALA A 449 -9.88 12.29 0.95
N PHE A 450 -10.10 11.70 2.12
CA PHE A 450 -11.36 11.02 2.43
C PHE A 450 -12.57 11.97 2.40
N ASP A 451 -12.41 13.17 2.96
CA ASP A 451 -13.46 14.20 2.89
C ASP A 451 -13.74 14.67 1.46
N VAL A 452 -12.69 14.80 0.63
CA VAL A 452 -12.83 15.07 -0.81
C VAL A 452 -13.60 13.95 -1.49
N THR A 453 -13.25 12.70 -1.21
CA THR A 453 -13.94 11.51 -1.74
C THR A 453 -15.42 11.52 -1.38
N CYS A 454 -15.75 11.79 -0.11
CA CYS A 454 -17.14 11.87 0.33
C CYS A 454 -17.95 12.93 -0.43
N ARG A 455 -17.36 14.12 -0.66
CA ARG A 455 -18.00 15.21 -1.41
C ARG A 455 -18.21 14.82 -2.86
N ALA A 456 -17.15 14.38 -3.54
CA ALA A 456 -17.21 14.00 -4.96
C ALA A 456 -18.21 12.86 -5.21
N TRP A 457 -18.26 11.86 -4.31
CA TRP A 457 -19.25 10.79 -4.37
C TRP A 457 -20.68 11.31 -4.23
N ASN A 458 -20.94 12.17 -3.24
CA ASN A 458 -22.27 12.75 -3.03
C ASN A 458 -22.69 13.65 -4.20
N ASP A 459 -21.78 14.45 -4.73
CA ASP A 459 -22.05 15.35 -5.86
C ASP A 459 -22.35 14.56 -7.13
N ARG A 460 -21.70 13.40 -7.34
CA ARG A 460 -21.91 12.54 -8.51
C ARG A 460 -23.17 11.67 -8.40
N TYR A 461 -23.39 11.04 -7.26
CA TYR A 461 -24.43 10.00 -7.11
C TYR A 461 -25.64 10.44 -6.29
N GLY A 462 -25.59 11.60 -5.63
CA GLY A 462 -26.66 12.05 -4.73
C GLY A 462 -26.80 11.21 -3.46
N LEU A 463 -25.80 10.38 -3.13
CA LEU A 463 -25.81 9.44 -2.02
C LEU A 463 -24.67 9.72 -1.04
N PRO A 464 -24.84 9.40 0.26
CA PRO A 464 -23.72 9.43 1.18
C PRO A 464 -22.70 8.34 0.83
N TYR A 465 -21.41 8.67 0.99
CA TYR A 465 -20.32 7.72 0.74
C TYR A 465 -20.23 6.66 1.83
N THR A 466 -20.54 7.04 3.08
CA THR A 466 -20.47 6.21 4.28
C THR A 466 -21.84 6.07 4.94
N TYR A 467 -22.11 4.87 5.46
CA TYR A 467 -23.35 4.45 6.14
C TYR A 467 -23.09 3.90 7.55
N CYS A 468 -21.83 3.62 7.94
CA CYS A 468 -21.44 3.04 9.24
C CYS A 468 -21.85 3.86 10.48
N GLY A 469 -22.38 5.06 10.30
CA GLY A 469 -22.77 5.97 11.38
C GLY A 469 -21.58 6.60 12.12
N CYS A 470 -20.33 6.28 11.73
CA CYS A 470 -19.16 6.89 12.34
C CYS A 470 -19.07 8.38 12.00
N PRO A 471 -18.62 9.21 12.94
CA PRO A 471 -18.50 10.63 12.70
C PRO A 471 -17.37 10.95 11.72
N LEU A 472 -17.71 11.59 10.60
CA LEU A 472 -16.68 12.07 9.68
C LEU A 472 -15.82 13.17 10.33
N PRO A 473 -14.52 13.24 9.99
CA PRO A 473 -13.64 14.33 10.38
C PRO A 473 -14.25 15.70 10.00
N GLY A 474 -13.99 16.72 10.82
CA GLY A 474 -14.24 18.13 10.43
C GLY A 474 -15.69 18.61 10.27
N THR A 475 -16.73 17.80 10.53
CA THR A 475 -18.10 18.22 10.19
C THR A 475 -18.64 19.41 11.02
N THR A 476 -18.97 20.50 10.32
CA THR A 476 -19.85 21.57 10.83
C THR A 476 -21.32 21.13 10.80
N LEU A 477 -22.16 21.77 11.61
CA LEU A 477 -23.58 21.42 11.77
C LEU A 477 -24.36 21.41 10.43
N GLY A 478 -24.02 22.31 9.50
CA GLY A 478 -24.65 22.42 8.18
C GLY A 478 -24.42 21.22 7.25
N GLN A 479 -23.27 20.56 7.35
CA GLN A 479 -22.98 19.35 6.56
C GLN A 479 -23.75 18.12 7.06
N LYS A 480 -24.09 18.09 8.34
CA LYS A 480 -24.96 17.04 8.92
C LYS A 480 -26.42 17.22 8.49
N LEU A 481 -26.89 18.46 8.42
CA LEU A 481 -28.24 18.81 7.95
C LEU A 481 -28.46 18.46 6.47
N ARG A 482 -27.50 18.73 5.59
CA ARG A 482 -27.61 18.38 4.15
C ARG A 482 -27.70 16.87 3.90
N ARG A 483 -27.12 16.04 4.77
CA ARG A 483 -27.23 14.56 4.71
C ARG A 483 -28.56 14.04 5.25
N ALA A 484 -29.11 14.69 6.27
CA ALA A 484 -30.41 14.34 6.83
C ALA A 484 -31.59 14.68 5.91
N LEU A 485 -31.39 15.61 4.95
CA LEU A 485 -32.42 16.12 4.06
C LEU A 485 -32.45 15.46 2.66
N SER A 486 -31.50 14.56 2.35
CA SER A 486 -31.49 13.83 1.07
C SER A 486 -32.36 12.57 1.17
N SER A 487 -33.68 12.74 1.20
CA SER A 487 -34.65 11.67 1.47
C SER A 487 -35.15 10.92 0.23
N HIS A 488 -34.56 11.13 -0.95
CA HIS A 488 -34.92 10.41 -2.17
C HIS A 488 -33.65 9.79 -2.80
N THR A 489 -33.51 8.47 -2.66
CA THR A 489 -32.50 7.69 -3.40
C THR A 489 -32.98 7.57 -4.86
N PRO A 490 -32.25 8.10 -5.86
CA PRO A 490 -32.61 7.86 -7.26
C PRO A 490 -32.59 6.36 -7.54
N ALA A 491 -33.61 5.83 -8.21
CA ALA A 491 -33.69 4.39 -8.54
C ALA A 491 -32.44 3.88 -9.30
N ALA A 492 -31.81 4.75 -10.10
CA ALA A 492 -30.58 4.47 -10.85
C ALA A 492 -29.35 4.17 -9.96
N HIS A 493 -29.38 4.51 -8.66
CA HIS A 493 -28.25 4.35 -7.74
C HIS A 493 -28.59 3.50 -6.51
N SER A 494 -29.72 2.79 -6.51
CA SER A 494 -30.09 1.87 -5.42
C SER A 494 -28.99 0.84 -5.12
N ALA A 495 -28.29 0.36 -6.16
CA ALA A 495 -27.15 -0.54 -6.07
C ALA A 495 -25.96 -0.01 -5.25
N LEU A 496 -25.85 1.30 -5.05
CA LEU A 496 -24.73 1.93 -4.34
C LEU A 496 -25.00 2.15 -2.84
N ARG A 497 -26.25 1.89 -2.42
CA ARG A 497 -26.67 1.95 -1.02
C ARG A 497 -26.54 0.55 -0.41
N PRO A 498 -25.59 0.32 0.50
CA PRO A 498 -25.43 -0.99 1.13
C PRO A 498 -26.63 -1.34 2.02
N PRO A 499 -26.91 -2.64 2.22
CA PRO A 499 -27.84 -3.14 3.23
C PRO A 499 -27.47 -2.63 4.63
N SER A 500 -28.45 -2.63 5.55
CA SER A 500 -28.24 -2.07 6.88
C SER A 500 -27.16 -2.82 7.68
N GLU A 501 -27.09 -4.15 7.52
CA GLU A 501 -26.10 -5.03 8.13
C GLU A 501 -24.69 -4.78 7.55
N ALA A 502 -24.60 -4.33 6.29
CA ALA A 502 -23.35 -4.04 5.60
C ALA A 502 -22.85 -2.60 5.81
N ALA A 503 -23.60 -1.75 6.52
CA ALA A 503 -23.26 -0.34 6.72
C ALA A 503 -21.87 -0.17 7.33
N VAL A 504 -21.45 -1.09 8.20
CA VAL A 504 -20.12 -1.10 8.81
C VAL A 504 -18.98 -1.25 7.79
N GLY A 505 -19.19 -2.02 6.72
CA GLY A 505 -18.21 -2.17 5.62
C GLY A 505 -17.92 -0.86 4.89
N THR A 506 -18.77 0.16 5.03
CA THR A 506 -18.51 1.51 4.47
C THR A 506 -17.62 2.39 5.35
N HIS A 507 -16.98 1.81 6.36
CA HIS A 507 -15.95 2.50 7.13
C HIS A 507 -14.74 2.86 6.25
N PRO A 508 -14.08 4.02 6.44
CA PRO A 508 -12.83 4.35 5.74
C PRO A 508 -11.78 3.24 5.88
N SER A 509 -11.13 2.87 4.77
CA SER A 509 -9.93 2.02 4.81
C SER A 509 -8.69 2.89 5.08
N ASP A 510 -7.91 2.54 6.09
CA ASP A 510 -6.79 3.34 6.59
C ASP A 510 -5.46 2.57 6.63
N HIS A 511 -5.41 1.37 6.05
CA HIS A 511 -4.21 0.53 6.06
C HIS A 511 -3.04 1.17 5.29
N ASN A 512 -3.31 2.17 4.44
CA ASN A 512 -2.32 3.00 3.76
C ASN A 512 -1.72 4.11 4.64
N ALA A 513 -2.25 4.33 5.85
CA ALA A 513 -1.79 5.40 6.74
C ALA A 513 -0.41 5.07 7.34
N VAL A 514 0.57 5.93 7.10
CA VAL A 514 1.94 5.80 7.64
C VAL A 514 2.34 7.07 8.40
N PHE A 515 3.22 6.89 9.39
CA PHE A 515 3.70 7.96 10.28
C PHE A 515 4.94 8.67 9.72
N ALA A 516 4.84 9.96 9.36
CA ALA A 516 6.01 10.82 9.12
C ALA A 516 6.85 11.02 10.39
N MET A 517 7.99 10.34 10.47
CA MET A 517 8.95 10.53 11.56
C MET A 517 9.55 11.95 11.60
N HIS A 518 9.58 12.67 10.48
CA HIS A 518 10.14 14.03 10.41
C HIS A 518 9.34 15.06 11.23
N ASN A 519 8.05 14.78 11.52
CA ASN A 519 7.18 15.63 12.32
C ASN A 519 6.58 14.86 13.51
N ALA A 520 7.27 13.83 14.00
CA ALA A 520 6.75 12.90 14.99
C ALA A 520 6.06 13.57 16.19
N LYS A 521 6.67 14.63 16.75
CA LYS A 521 6.10 15.39 17.88
C LYS A 521 4.81 16.13 17.51
N ALA A 522 4.71 16.70 16.30
CA ALA A 522 3.51 17.40 15.85
C ALA A 522 2.38 16.42 15.54
N SER A 523 2.68 15.31 14.87
CA SER A 523 1.74 14.24 14.57
C SER A 523 1.23 13.54 15.85
N LEU A 524 2.11 13.28 16.84
CA LEU A 524 1.72 12.77 18.15
C LEU A 524 0.80 13.73 18.91
N ARG A 525 1.08 15.04 18.89
CA ARG A 525 0.22 16.06 19.51
C ARG A 525 -1.14 16.16 18.83
N ALA A 526 -1.17 16.14 17.49
CA ALA A 526 -2.43 16.12 16.74
C ALA A 526 -3.25 14.87 17.06
N ARG A 527 -2.61 13.70 17.21
CA ARG A 527 -3.23 12.46 17.65
C ARG A 527 -3.81 12.55 19.07
N GLU A 528 -3.04 13.03 20.04
CA GLU A 528 -3.53 13.23 21.41
C GLU A 528 -4.73 14.16 21.43
N GLN A 529 -4.69 15.26 20.67
CA GLN A 529 -5.82 16.18 20.54
C GLN A 529 -7.06 15.49 19.93
N ARG A 530 -6.87 14.63 18.93
CA ARG A 530 -7.95 13.87 18.27
C ARG A 530 -8.54 12.82 19.21
N GLN A 531 -7.71 12.06 19.92
CA GLN A 531 -8.14 11.12 20.97
C GLN A 531 -8.91 11.82 22.08
N GLN A 532 -8.41 12.96 22.58
CA GLN A 532 -9.09 13.75 23.60
C GLN A 532 -10.44 14.30 23.10
N LYS A 533 -10.51 14.75 21.83
CA LYS A 533 -11.76 15.22 21.21
C LYS A 533 -12.78 14.10 21.07
N THR A 534 -12.33 12.90 20.70
CA THR A 534 -13.16 11.70 20.57
C THR A 534 -13.67 11.22 21.93
N GLU A 535 -12.80 11.17 22.95
CA GLU A 535 -13.19 10.81 24.32
C GLU A 535 -14.19 11.83 24.90
N ARG A 536 -13.95 13.13 24.69
CA ARG A 536 -14.92 14.18 25.06
C ARG A 536 -16.26 14.00 24.39
N ARG A 537 -16.27 13.55 23.13
CA ARG A 537 -17.50 13.28 22.38
C ARG A 537 -18.23 12.04 22.89
N ARG A 538 -17.51 10.93 23.14
CA ARG A 538 -18.08 9.71 23.74
C ARG A 538 -18.73 10.00 25.09
N ARG A 539 -18.08 10.83 25.92
CA ARG A 539 -18.66 11.31 27.18
C ARG A 539 -19.86 12.23 27.01
N ARG A 540 -20.02 12.92 25.88
CA ARG A 540 -21.22 13.72 25.58
C ARG A 540 -22.35 12.81 25.13
N GLU A 541 -22.09 11.92 24.18
CA GLU A 541 -23.06 10.93 23.69
C GLU A 541 -23.57 10.02 24.81
N GLN A 542 -22.69 9.59 25.73
CA GLN A 542 -23.09 8.82 26.91
C GLN A 542 -23.96 9.63 27.89
N ARG A 543 -23.69 10.94 28.03
CA ARG A 543 -24.54 11.85 28.83
C ARG A 543 -25.89 12.10 28.16
N ASP A 544 -25.90 12.28 26.85
CA ASP A 544 -27.12 12.47 26.06
C ASP A 544 -27.99 11.20 26.07
N LEU A 545 -27.38 10.01 26.00
CA LEU A 545 -28.06 8.71 26.15
C LEU A 545 -28.66 8.54 27.55
N GLN A 546 -27.93 8.92 28.60
CA GLN A 546 -28.44 8.90 29.98
C GLN A 546 -29.57 9.91 30.18
N ALA A 547 -29.51 11.07 29.52
CA ALA A 547 -30.56 12.09 29.56
C ALA A 547 -31.79 11.74 28.71
N ALA A 548 -31.62 10.93 27.65
CA ALA A 548 -32.68 10.53 26.73
C ALA A 548 -33.56 9.37 27.24
N ASN A 549 -33.25 8.80 28.41
CA ASN A 549 -34.01 7.73 29.06
C ASN A 549 -35.44 8.11 29.52
N GLY A 550 -36.03 9.16 28.93
CA GLY A 550 -37.40 9.60 29.18
C GLY A 550 -38.24 9.96 27.95
N ARG A 551 -37.72 9.96 26.71
CA ARG A 551 -38.54 10.17 25.49
C ARG A 551 -37.75 9.86 24.20
N ARG A 552 -38.27 8.90 23.43
CA ARG A 552 -37.88 8.43 22.07
C ARG A 552 -36.81 7.33 22.01
N THR A 553 -37.28 6.10 22.13
CA THR A 553 -36.67 4.90 21.52
C THR A 553 -37.03 4.85 20.03
N LEU A 554 -36.10 5.26 19.16
CA LEU A 554 -36.10 4.88 17.73
C LEU A 554 -34.68 4.44 17.36
N ASN A 555 -34.55 3.15 17.05
CA ASN A 555 -33.50 2.50 16.24
C ASN A 555 -32.05 2.99 16.40
N ASN A 556 -31.34 2.59 17.47
CA ASN A 556 -29.88 2.70 17.48
C ASN A 556 -29.15 1.51 18.14
N ASN A 557 -29.84 0.39 18.36
CA ASN A 557 -29.26 -0.80 19.02
C ASN A 557 -28.49 -1.74 18.09
N ASN A 558 -28.39 -1.45 16.78
CA ASN A 558 -27.79 -2.37 15.80
C ASN A 558 -26.42 -1.93 15.25
N ASN A 559 -25.76 -0.90 15.79
CA ASN A 559 -24.40 -0.59 15.34
C ASN A 559 -23.42 -1.49 16.11
N PRO A 560 -22.76 -2.47 15.46
CA PRO A 560 -21.72 -3.27 16.11
C PRO A 560 -20.67 -2.31 16.65
N ILE A 561 -20.19 -2.54 17.87
CA ILE A 561 -19.07 -1.78 18.44
C ILE A 561 -17.80 -2.22 17.69
N HIS A 562 -17.62 -1.71 16.47
CA HIS A 562 -16.39 -1.82 15.69
C HIS A 562 -15.52 -0.59 15.97
N GLY A 563 -14.18 -0.74 15.84
CA GLY A 563 -13.22 0.32 16.15
C GLY A 563 -13.61 1.67 15.52
N GLN A 564 -13.52 2.75 16.30
CA GLN A 564 -13.94 4.07 15.84
C GLN A 564 -13.18 4.54 14.59
N ALA A 565 -13.91 5.18 13.66
CA ALA A 565 -13.34 5.88 12.51
C ALA A 565 -12.44 7.03 12.97
N PHE A 566 -11.18 6.69 13.11
CA PHE A 566 -10.08 7.61 13.04
C PHE A 566 -8.94 6.80 12.46
N LEU A 567 -8.26 7.32 11.43
CA LEU A 567 -7.12 6.69 10.77
C LEU A 567 -6.20 6.11 11.85
N TYR A 568 -6.35 4.82 12.15
CA TYR A 568 -5.66 4.23 13.28
C TYR A 568 -4.28 3.93 12.73
N PRO A 569 -3.24 4.66 13.15
CA PRO A 569 -1.92 4.44 12.60
C PRO A 569 -1.53 3.01 12.93
N VAL A 570 -0.96 2.29 11.97
CA VAL A 570 -0.13 1.14 12.32
C VAL A 570 1.08 1.73 13.06
N PRO A 571 1.23 1.51 14.39
CA PRO A 571 2.37 2.03 15.14
C PRO A 571 3.60 1.25 14.67
N LEU A 572 4.25 1.77 13.64
CA LEU A 572 5.56 1.27 13.29
C LEU A 572 6.54 1.88 14.31
N TYR A 573 6.76 1.18 15.43
CA TYR A 573 7.81 1.49 16.40
C TYR A 573 9.19 1.22 15.77
N TYR A 574 9.52 1.97 14.72
CA TYR A 574 10.89 2.17 14.30
C TYR A 574 11.51 3.14 15.29
N ALA A 575 12.61 2.76 15.94
CA ALA A 575 13.46 3.72 16.62
C ALA A 575 14.31 4.43 15.55
N PRO A 576 14.08 5.73 15.26
CA PRO A 576 14.94 6.47 14.36
C PRO A 576 15.98 7.22 15.20
N ILE A 577 17.26 6.99 14.97
CA ILE A 577 18.23 8.03 15.30
C ILE A 577 19.10 8.27 14.07
N GLY A 578 18.74 9.35 13.35
CA GLY A 578 19.65 10.15 12.54
C GLY A 578 20.04 9.59 11.18
N GLY A 579 19.43 10.14 10.13
CA GLY A 579 20.01 10.20 8.79
C GLY A 579 19.40 9.26 7.76
N CYS A 580 18.69 9.85 6.78
CA CYS A 580 18.24 9.22 5.53
C CYS A 580 17.15 8.15 5.70
N VAL A 581 16.23 8.08 4.73
CA VAL A 581 15.14 7.09 4.70
C VAL A 581 15.75 5.69 4.55
N ALA A 582 16.00 5.01 5.67
CA ALA A 582 16.39 3.61 5.70
C ALA A 582 15.12 2.75 5.88
N ALA A 583 14.56 2.33 4.74
CA ALA A 583 13.54 1.27 4.70
C ALA A 583 14.24 -0.07 4.95
N ALA A 584 14.25 -0.57 6.18
CA ALA A 584 14.90 -1.84 6.45
C ALA A 584 14.18 -2.55 7.60
N GLY A 585 13.40 -3.59 7.27
CA GLY A 585 12.53 -4.36 8.18
C GLY A 585 13.27 -5.13 9.27
N GLY A 586 13.85 -4.41 10.22
CA GLY A 586 14.45 -4.93 11.43
C GLY A 586 13.66 -4.49 12.67
N PHE A 587 13.23 -5.43 13.52
CA PHE A 587 12.17 -5.20 14.53
C PHE A 587 12.56 -5.45 16.01
N VAL A 588 13.84 -5.70 16.34
CA VAL A 588 14.21 -6.17 17.70
C VAL A 588 15.42 -5.42 18.30
N GLY A 589 15.21 -4.72 19.43
CA GLY A 589 16.22 -4.13 20.34
C GLY A 589 16.36 -2.59 20.24
N GLY A 590 16.65 -1.77 21.27
CA GLY A 590 16.96 -1.87 22.71
C GLY A 590 17.14 -0.40 23.21
N GLY A 591 16.85 -0.08 24.48
CA GLY A 591 16.59 1.30 24.94
C GLY A 591 17.79 2.27 25.05
N GLY A 592 17.52 3.57 24.91
CA GLY A 592 18.28 4.66 25.55
C GLY A 592 18.97 5.74 24.68
N ASN A 593 18.42 6.96 24.75
CA ASN A 593 19.04 8.30 24.69
C ASN A 593 19.41 9.02 23.35
N PHE A 594 19.10 10.32 23.36
CA PHE A 594 19.04 11.26 22.22
C PHE A 594 20.36 12.01 21.93
N GLY A 595 20.62 12.30 20.64
CA GLY A 595 21.63 13.25 20.18
C GLY A 595 21.37 13.75 18.74
N SER A 596 21.39 15.06 18.57
CA SER A 596 20.92 15.89 17.43
C SER A 596 21.53 15.62 16.04
N SER A 597 20.74 15.81 14.96
CA SER A 597 20.96 16.85 13.92
C SER A 597 20.06 16.70 12.65
N CYS A 598 19.33 17.78 12.35
CA CYS A 598 18.82 18.37 11.10
C CYS A 598 18.23 17.57 9.89
N ALA A 599 16.89 17.71 9.79
CA ALA A 599 15.90 17.69 8.70
C ALA A 599 16.23 17.50 7.19
N VAL A 600 15.36 16.75 6.46
CA VAL A 600 14.45 17.25 5.37
C VAL A 600 13.22 16.33 5.21
N GLY A 601 12.01 16.90 5.30
CA GLY A 601 10.74 16.17 5.47
C GLY A 601 9.86 15.98 4.24
N ALA A 602 8.71 15.33 4.50
CA ALA A 602 7.62 14.93 3.60
C ALA A 602 7.30 15.94 2.49
N GLY A 603 7.04 15.42 1.29
CA GLY A 603 6.49 16.21 0.18
C GLY A 603 5.01 15.96 0.08
N GLY A 604 4.22 17.00 0.33
CA GLY A 604 2.78 16.99 0.12
C GLY A 604 2.41 16.55 -1.29
N CYS A 605 1.32 15.80 -1.38
CA CYS A 605 0.62 15.51 -2.62
C CYS A 605 -0.07 16.79 -3.08
N GLY A 606 0.59 17.50 -4.00
CA GLY A 606 -0.05 18.45 -4.89
C GLY A 606 -0.43 17.73 -6.17
N SER A 607 -1.72 17.73 -6.47
CA SER A 607 -2.34 17.31 -7.72
C SER A 607 -1.88 18.17 -8.90
N GLY A 608 -1.65 17.54 -10.06
CA GLY A 608 -1.80 18.12 -11.39
C GLY A 608 -0.65 18.98 -11.95
N GLY A 609 -0.26 18.68 -13.20
CA GLY A 609 0.53 19.60 -14.04
C GLY A 609 1.52 18.90 -14.96
N ALA A 610 1.04 18.41 -16.09
CA ALA A 610 1.87 17.99 -17.21
C ALA A 610 2.81 19.14 -17.63
N ALA A 611 4.12 18.86 -17.70
CA ALA A 611 5.04 19.70 -18.46
C ALA A 611 5.20 19.07 -19.84
N CYS A 612 4.49 19.64 -20.80
CA CYS A 612 4.64 19.41 -22.23
C CYS A 612 6.06 19.79 -22.68
N GLY A 613 6.88 18.78 -23.00
CA GLY A 613 8.10 18.96 -23.79
C GLY A 613 7.78 18.70 -25.26
N GLY A 614 7.05 19.61 -25.90
CA GLY A 614 6.81 19.56 -27.33
C GLY A 614 8.07 19.96 -28.10
N GLY A 615 8.78 18.97 -28.64
CA GLY A 615 9.83 19.19 -29.63
C GLY A 615 9.22 19.59 -30.96
N GLY A 616 9.12 20.89 -31.22
CA GLY A 616 8.84 21.44 -32.55
C GLY A 616 10.13 21.55 -33.34
N GLY A 617 10.28 20.73 -34.38
CA GLY A 617 11.30 20.93 -35.41
C GLY A 617 10.86 22.01 -36.40
N CYS A 618 11.77 22.92 -36.73
CA CYS A 618 11.78 23.66 -37.98
C CYS A 618 13.24 23.86 -38.40
N GLY A 619 13.55 23.43 -39.63
CA GLY A 619 14.85 23.63 -40.26
C GLY A 619 14.91 24.96 -41.02
N GLY A 620 16.14 25.34 -41.41
CA GLY A 620 16.39 26.23 -42.54
C GLY A 620 17.27 27.45 -42.26
N GLY A 621 18.54 27.37 -42.67
CA GLY A 621 19.19 28.38 -43.52
C GLY A 621 19.76 29.68 -42.91
N GLY A 622 21.09 29.76 -42.83
CA GLY A 622 21.91 30.73 -43.58
C GLY A 622 21.99 32.22 -43.18
N GLY A 623 23.23 32.69 -42.99
CA GLY A 623 23.68 34.11 -43.02
C GLY A 623 23.57 34.83 -41.67
N GLY A 624 24.52 35.60 -41.16
CA GLY A 624 25.63 36.35 -41.75
C GLY A 624 25.58 37.79 -41.21
N CYS A 625 26.69 38.24 -40.60
CA CYS A 625 27.20 39.61 -40.35
C CYS A 625 26.52 40.66 -39.41
N GLY A 626 27.37 41.24 -38.55
CA GLY A 626 27.41 42.66 -38.09
C GLY A 626 26.46 43.05 -36.96
N GLY A 627 26.81 43.81 -35.91
CA GLY A 627 27.98 44.62 -35.57
C GLY A 627 27.52 45.78 -34.64
N GLY A 628 28.31 46.10 -33.60
CA GLY A 628 28.21 47.32 -32.76
C GLY A 628 27.09 47.32 -31.69
N GLY A 629 27.24 47.86 -30.48
CA GLY A 629 28.29 48.67 -29.85
C GLY A 629 27.63 49.61 -28.80
N GLY A 630 28.29 49.80 -27.64
CA GLY A 630 28.01 50.84 -26.62
C GLY A 630 26.88 50.52 -25.64
N GLY A 631 27.11 50.37 -24.33
CA GLY A 631 27.48 51.41 -23.34
C GLY A 631 26.20 51.77 -22.55
N GLY A 632 26.10 51.93 -21.23
CA GLY A 632 26.98 52.11 -20.09
C GLY A 632 26.14 52.88 -19.03
N CYS A 633 26.43 52.70 -17.73
CA CYS A 633 26.02 53.50 -16.54
C CYS A 633 24.52 53.73 -16.24
N GLY A 634 24.01 53.82 -14.99
CA GLY A 634 24.57 53.84 -13.64
C GLY A 634 23.55 54.51 -12.67
N GLY A 635 23.62 54.17 -11.37
CA GLY A 635 23.00 54.90 -10.21
C GLY A 635 21.47 54.76 -10.06
N GLY A 636 20.84 54.64 -8.89
CA GLY A 636 21.22 54.97 -7.52
C GLY A 636 20.08 55.80 -6.90
N GLY A 637 19.66 55.51 -5.66
CA GLY A 637 18.82 56.41 -4.86
C GLY A 637 17.63 55.76 -4.16
N GLY A 638 17.68 55.74 -2.83
CA GLY A 638 16.55 55.36 -1.96
C GLY A 638 15.90 56.57 -1.28
N CYS A 639 14.75 56.31 -0.67
CA CYS A 639 14.02 57.07 0.36
C CYS A 639 12.76 56.23 0.69
N GLY A 640 12.28 55.98 1.90
CA GLY A 640 12.45 56.63 3.20
C GLY A 640 11.05 56.93 3.80
N GLY A 641 10.74 56.40 4.99
CA GLY A 641 9.58 56.75 5.82
C GLY A 641 8.68 55.54 6.16
N GLY A 642 8.32 55.22 7.42
CA GLY A 642 8.52 55.86 8.71
C GLY A 642 7.24 55.76 9.55
N GLY A 643 7.34 55.21 10.77
CA GLY A 643 6.36 55.31 11.88
C GLY A 643 5.34 54.16 11.98
N GLY A 644 5.07 53.52 13.12
CA GLY A 644 5.58 53.71 14.49
C GLY A 644 4.53 53.29 15.54
N GLY A 645 4.92 52.35 16.42
CA GLY A 645 4.54 52.31 17.85
C GLY A 645 3.15 51.79 18.25
N CYS A 646 2.89 51.25 19.45
CA CYS A 646 3.62 50.95 20.69
C CYS A 646 2.79 49.85 21.43
N GLY A 647 3.39 48.90 22.16
CA GLY A 647 3.61 48.97 23.62
C GLY A 647 2.39 48.40 24.37
N GLY A 648 2.45 47.53 25.38
CA GLY A 648 3.41 47.26 26.45
C GLY A 648 2.54 46.92 27.69
N GLY A 649 2.92 46.10 28.64
CA GLY A 649 4.22 45.47 28.89
C GLY A 649 4.10 44.33 29.90
#